data_AF-A0A2D5IWR4-F1
#
_entry.id   AF-A0A2D5IWR4-F1
#
_cell.length_a   1.000
_cell.length_b   1.000
_cell.length_c   1.000
_cell.angle_alpha   90.00
_cell.angle_beta   90.00
_cell.angle_gamma   90.00
#
_symmetry.space_group_name_H-M   'P 1'
#
loop_
_entity.id
_entity.type
_entity.pdbx_description
1 polymer ?
#
loop_
_entity_poly.entity_id
_entity_poly.type
_entity_poly.pdbx_seq_one_letter_code
_entity_poly.pdbx_strand_id
1 'polypeptide(L)'
;MGDGPPSRLYAYNGGFFTNRRIRRILSLAGLSLPLGLPGPDDAVVIWGASPTAHRGRAVAARRGVPVVTVEDAFLRSLHPGRTGEPPLGLMLDRSGVHFDPSKPSDLETLLATHPLDDTVLLTRARDAIVRLKAAHLTKYAALDPARPAPPPGYVLVVDQTRGDASVTASKGDRARFLEMLFVAREEHPHARIVIKTHPETAQGFRPGHYTPQDTTDRITLCTDPISPWHLLDGAIAVYTLSSQLGFEAILAGHRPRVFGQPFYAGWGLTDEETPLPRRQRRLTRSQLFAAAMILHPLWYDPYRDRLCDLEDLLNTLESRAFAWRADRHGWVASGMRLWKRAPLQKVFGQEKKLIFEDDPASARALNRPWMIWAGKRSDATTGATHIEDGFLRSRGLGADLIPPLSLVADDLGIYYDPTRPSRLETLIIASTGALRPDQRLRAERLIAAITQSRLSKYNLSGALPDLPDLPDLPEGHRILVPGQVEDDASIRLGTDRVSTNLALLQATRAANPDAVLIYKPHPDVEAGLRPGAIDATGLADITAARADPIALLSKVHAVWTMTSLLGFEALLRGLPVTTLGAPFYAGWGLTTDLGRIPARRGARPDLVELAHATLIAYPRYFDPVTATACPPEVVIDRLTHGPLPRPGLANRSLAKLQGALATHAHWWR
;
A
#
# COMPACT_ATOMS: atom_id res chain seq x y z
N MET A 1 17.71 -25.07 34.94
CA MET A 1 17.49 -24.93 33.48
C MET A 1 16.63 -23.70 33.32
N GLY A 2 17.09 -22.71 32.56
CA GLY A 2 16.39 -21.42 32.46
C GLY A 2 15.04 -21.62 31.80
N ASP A 3 13.97 -21.15 32.44
CA ASP A 3 12.57 -21.30 32.02
C ASP A 3 12.21 -20.38 30.81
N GLY A 4 13.23 -20.02 30.02
CA GLY A 4 13.14 -19.11 28.89
C GLY A 4 13.06 -19.86 27.57
N PRO A 5 12.41 -19.29 26.55
CA PRO A 5 12.42 -19.84 25.20
C PRO A 5 13.84 -20.00 24.65
N PRO A 6 14.15 -21.06 23.88
CA PRO A 6 15.47 -21.25 23.30
C PRO A 6 15.77 -20.10 22.32
N SER A 7 16.87 -19.38 22.56
CA SER A 7 17.31 -18.22 21.74
C SER A 7 18.22 -18.63 20.57
N ARG A 8 18.64 -19.90 20.53
CA ARG A 8 19.56 -20.45 19.53
C ARG A 8 18.91 -21.62 18.81
N LEU A 9 18.80 -21.49 17.49
CA LEU A 9 18.14 -22.43 16.61
C LEU A 9 19.15 -23.04 15.62
N TYR A 10 19.28 -24.35 15.61
CA TYR A 10 20.17 -25.06 14.70
C TYR A 10 19.38 -25.58 13.49
N ALA A 11 19.73 -25.10 12.30
CA ALA A 11 19.07 -25.50 11.05
C ALA A 11 19.93 -26.50 10.26
N TYR A 12 19.28 -27.55 9.72
CA TYR A 12 19.91 -28.55 8.85
C TYR A 12 19.34 -28.52 7.43
N ASN A 13 18.80 -27.37 7.04
CA ASN A 13 18.28 -27.05 5.72
C ASN A 13 18.92 -25.73 5.24
N GLY A 14 19.53 -25.76 4.05
CA GLY A 14 20.22 -24.60 3.46
C GLY A 14 19.33 -23.38 3.26
N GLY A 15 18.01 -23.54 3.14
CA GLY A 15 17.04 -22.46 2.96
C GLY A 15 17.06 -21.41 4.08
N PHE A 16 17.28 -21.83 5.33
CA PHE A 16 17.43 -20.90 6.46
C PHE A 16 18.68 -20.03 6.34
N PHE A 17 19.67 -20.46 5.55
CA PHE A 17 20.92 -19.73 5.37
C PHE A 17 20.99 -18.94 4.06
N THR A 18 20.26 -19.34 3.03
CA THR A 18 20.23 -18.65 1.73
C THR A 18 19.15 -17.58 1.68
N ASN A 19 18.02 -17.77 2.39
CA ASN A 19 16.96 -16.77 2.44
C ASN A 19 17.25 -15.70 3.51
N ARG A 20 17.76 -14.55 3.05
CA ARG A 20 18.12 -13.42 3.91
C ARG A 20 16.95 -12.91 4.75
N ARG A 21 15.73 -12.91 4.20
CA ARG A 21 14.55 -12.38 4.90
C ARG A 21 14.10 -13.31 6.02
N ILE A 22 14.04 -14.62 5.78
CA ILE A 22 13.71 -15.60 6.83
C ILE A 22 14.69 -15.46 8.01
N ARG A 23 15.99 -15.44 7.73
CA ARG A 23 17.03 -15.24 8.75
C ARG A 23 16.84 -13.91 9.50
N ARG A 24 16.49 -12.84 8.79
CA ARG A 24 16.29 -11.52 9.40
C ARG A 24 15.07 -11.50 10.32
N ILE A 25 13.94 -12.08 9.92
CA ILE A 25 12.74 -12.18 10.76
C ILE A 25 13.04 -12.95 12.05
N LEU A 26 13.72 -14.10 11.93
CA LEU A 26 14.14 -14.89 13.10
C LEU A 26 15.06 -14.08 14.03
N SER A 27 16.05 -13.39 13.47
CA SER A 27 16.95 -12.53 14.24
C SER A 27 16.22 -11.40 14.97
N LEU A 28 15.24 -10.76 14.33
CA LEU A 28 14.41 -9.72 14.95
C LEU A 28 13.49 -10.28 16.04
N ALA A 29 13.11 -11.55 15.94
CA ALA A 29 12.39 -12.28 16.98
C ALA A 29 13.29 -12.77 18.13
N GLY A 30 14.57 -12.36 18.17
CA GLY A 30 15.54 -12.79 19.18
C GLY A 30 16.09 -14.21 18.98
N LEU A 31 15.91 -14.79 17.79
CA LEU A 31 16.34 -16.15 17.46
C LEU A 31 17.56 -16.12 16.56
N SER A 32 18.66 -16.70 17.04
CA SER A 32 19.91 -16.83 16.28
C SER A 32 19.98 -18.17 15.54
N LEU A 33 20.67 -18.19 14.39
CA LEU A 33 20.88 -19.39 13.57
C LEU A 33 22.37 -19.79 13.49
N PRO A 34 23.00 -20.25 14.60
CA PRO A 34 24.38 -20.71 14.58
C PRO A 34 24.56 -21.99 13.75
N LEU A 35 25.80 -22.21 13.30
CA LEU A 35 26.22 -23.48 12.70
C LEU A 35 26.70 -24.44 13.79
N GLY A 36 26.56 -25.75 13.55
CA GLY A 36 27.08 -26.80 14.41
C GLY A 36 25.99 -27.72 14.98
N LEU A 37 26.16 -28.13 16.23
CA LEU A 37 25.24 -29.02 16.94
C LEU A 37 24.63 -28.29 18.15
N PRO A 38 23.33 -28.52 18.44
CA PRO A 38 22.67 -27.91 19.59
C PRO A 38 23.18 -28.49 20.91
N GLY A 39 23.32 -27.62 21.92
CA GLY A 39 23.47 -27.97 23.33
C GLY A 39 22.12 -28.11 24.05
N PRO A 40 22.12 -28.40 25.37
CA PRO A 40 20.91 -28.74 26.12
C PRO A 40 19.82 -27.66 26.17
N ASP A 41 20.22 -26.38 26.14
CA ASP A 41 19.30 -25.22 26.20
C ASP A 41 18.93 -24.68 24.79
N ASP A 42 19.42 -25.33 23.72
CA ASP A 42 19.18 -24.93 22.34
C ASP A 42 17.99 -25.69 21.73
N ALA A 43 17.56 -25.30 20.52
CA ALA A 43 16.57 -26.05 19.75
C ALA A 43 17.02 -26.28 18.31
N VAL A 44 16.39 -27.25 17.65
CA VAL A 44 16.54 -27.46 16.21
C VAL A 44 15.38 -26.80 15.48
N VAL A 45 15.67 -26.08 14.40
CA VAL A 45 14.63 -25.48 13.55
C VAL A 45 14.46 -26.24 12.24
N ILE A 46 13.20 -26.46 11.87
CA ILE A 46 12.81 -27.11 10.61
C ILE A 46 11.79 -26.26 9.86
N TRP A 47 11.73 -26.42 8.54
CA TRP A 47 10.67 -25.82 7.73
C TRP A 47 9.52 -26.82 7.59
N GLY A 48 8.41 -26.57 8.27
CA GLY A 48 7.21 -27.41 8.24
C GLY A 48 7.47 -28.92 8.25
N ALA A 49 6.87 -29.58 7.25
CA ALA A 49 7.14 -30.97 6.90
C ALA A 49 7.91 -31.09 5.57
N SER A 50 8.87 -30.17 5.34
CA SER A 50 9.75 -30.22 4.17
C SER A 50 10.45 -31.59 4.02
N PRO A 51 10.76 -32.05 2.79
CA PRO A 51 11.50 -33.31 2.58
C PRO A 51 12.82 -33.40 3.35
N THR A 52 13.43 -32.27 3.71
CA THR A 52 14.68 -32.22 4.49
C THR A 52 14.46 -32.13 6.01
N ALA A 53 13.22 -31.98 6.48
CA ALA A 53 12.89 -31.84 7.90
C ALA A 53 13.32 -33.05 8.75
N HIS A 54 13.36 -34.25 8.15
CA HIS A 54 13.84 -35.47 8.81
C HIS A 54 15.27 -35.32 9.36
N ARG A 55 16.14 -34.55 8.68
CA ARG A 55 17.53 -34.30 9.11
C ARG A 55 17.56 -33.56 10.44
N GLY A 56 16.77 -32.49 10.55
CA GLY A 56 16.64 -31.74 11.79
C GLY A 56 16.02 -32.57 12.91
N ARG A 57 14.93 -33.30 12.62
CA ARG A 57 14.28 -34.18 13.60
C ARG A 57 15.24 -35.25 14.14
N ALA A 58 16.07 -35.86 13.27
CA ALA A 58 17.06 -36.84 13.68
C ALA A 58 18.13 -36.25 14.62
N VAL A 59 18.60 -35.02 14.33
CA VAL A 59 19.56 -34.34 15.22
C VAL A 59 18.89 -33.97 16.55
N ALA A 60 17.68 -33.43 16.52
CA ALA A 60 16.93 -33.05 17.72
C ALA A 60 16.73 -34.27 18.64
N ALA A 61 16.29 -35.39 18.08
CA ALA A 61 16.12 -36.64 18.81
C ALA A 61 17.44 -37.17 19.40
N ARG A 62 18.53 -37.16 18.63
CA ARG A 62 19.86 -37.60 19.11
C ARG A 62 20.41 -36.72 20.23
N ARG A 63 20.07 -35.43 20.22
CA ARG A 63 20.56 -34.45 21.19
C ARG A 63 19.62 -34.21 22.36
N GLY A 64 18.40 -34.75 22.32
CA GLY A 64 17.38 -34.55 23.34
C GLY A 64 16.88 -33.10 23.43
N VAL A 65 16.88 -32.37 22.31
CA VAL A 65 16.49 -30.95 22.26
C VAL A 65 15.16 -30.76 21.53
N PRO A 66 14.37 -29.70 21.84
CA PRO A 66 13.11 -29.44 21.19
C PRO A 66 13.26 -29.08 19.71
N VAL A 67 12.15 -29.23 18.96
CA VAL A 67 12.04 -28.84 17.54
C VAL A 67 11.12 -27.63 17.42
N VAL A 68 11.63 -26.57 16.81
CA VAL A 68 10.84 -25.41 16.37
C VAL A 68 10.53 -25.56 14.89
N THR A 69 9.28 -25.40 14.52
CA THR A 69 8.82 -25.44 13.13
C THR A 69 8.57 -24.03 12.63
N VAL A 70 9.04 -23.73 11.43
CA VAL A 70 8.80 -22.47 10.72
C VAL A 70 7.97 -22.76 9.48
N GLU A 71 6.96 -21.92 9.23
CA GLU A 71 6.19 -21.91 7.99
C GLU A 71 5.94 -20.48 7.51
N ASP A 72 5.59 -20.36 6.23
CA ASP A 72 5.06 -19.10 5.69
C ASP A 72 3.77 -18.74 6.44
N ALA A 73 3.64 -17.48 6.86
CA ALA A 73 2.38 -16.97 7.39
C ALA A 73 1.26 -16.98 6.32
N PHE A 74 0.01 -16.88 6.77
CA PHE A 74 -1.17 -16.96 5.90
C PHE A 74 -1.25 -15.82 4.86
N LEU A 75 -0.66 -14.67 5.13
CA LEU A 75 -0.36 -13.65 4.11
C LEU A 75 1.14 -13.67 3.83
N ARG A 76 1.53 -13.91 2.58
CA ARG A 76 2.93 -14.17 2.27
C ARG A 76 3.58 -13.06 1.47
N SER A 77 3.01 -12.74 0.30
CA SER A 77 3.70 -11.97 -0.74
C SER A 77 2.76 -11.65 -1.92
N LEU A 78 3.25 -11.00 -2.97
CA LEU A 78 2.49 -10.88 -4.23
C LEU A 78 2.43 -12.22 -4.96
N HIS A 79 3.58 -12.89 -5.12
CA HIS A 79 3.73 -14.13 -5.87
C HIS A 79 4.08 -15.33 -4.98
N PRO A 80 3.87 -16.57 -5.45
CA PRO A 80 4.27 -17.78 -4.72
C PRO A 80 5.77 -17.83 -4.39
N GLY A 81 6.15 -18.46 -3.29
CA GLY A 81 7.56 -18.51 -2.87
C GLY A 81 8.53 -19.14 -3.87
N ARG A 82 8.03 -20.02 -4.74
CA ARG A 82 8.81 -20.63 -5.81
C ARG A 82 9.23 -19.65 -6.91
N THR A 83 8.64 -18.45 -6.97
CA THR A 83 9.10 -17.36 -7.85
C THR A 83 10.31 -16.60 -7.29
N GLY A 84 10.77 -16.96 -6.09
CA GLY A 84 11.89 -16.31 -5.41
C GLY A 84 11.48 -15.13 -4.52
N GLU A 85 10.19 -14.82 -4.42
CA GLU A 85 9.73 -13.72 -3.56
C GLU A 85 9.82 -14.10 -2.07
N PRO A 86 10.51 -13.31 -1.23
CA PRO A 86 10.66 -13.61 0.19
C PRO A 86 9.38 -13.28 0.99
N PRO A 87 9.06 -14.05 2.06
CA PRO A 87 7.81 -13.90 2.81
C PRO A 87 7.79 -12.61 3.64
N LEU A 88 6.60 -12.07 3.87
CA LEU A 88 6.36 -10.91 4.74
C LEU A 88 5.91 -11.30 6.16
N GLY A 89 5.79 -12.59 6.45
CA GLY A 89 5.56 -13.09 7.80
C GLY A 89 5.88 -14.57 7.92
N LEU A 90 6.11 -15.00 9.15
CA LEU A 90 6.41 -16.39 9.51
C LEU A 90 5.51 -16.84 10.65
N MET A 91 5.14 -18.12 10.64
CA MET A 91 4.61 -18.81 11.83
C MET A 91 5.75 -19.59 12.47
N LEU A 92 5.88 -19.47 13.79
CA LEU A 92 6.84 -20.19 14.60
C LEU A 92 6.09 -21.07 15.60
N ASP A 93 6.19 -22.38 15.43
CA ASP A 93 5.49 -23.36 16.24
C ASP A 93 6.49 -24.22 17.03
N ARG A 94 6.30 -24.35 18.35
CA ARG A 94 7.14 -25.19 19.23
C ARG A 94 6.50 -26.54 19.53
N SER A 95 5.18 -26.61 19.57
CA SER A 95 4.46 -27.84 19.92
C SER A 95 4.21 -28.74 18.70
N GLY A 96 3.80 -28.14 17.58
CA GLY A 96 3.43 -28.83 16.35
C GLY A 96 3.04 -27.83 15.27
N VAL A 97 3.12 -28.21 14.01
CA VAL A 97 2.79 -27.30 12.90
C VAL A 97 1.28 -27.18 12.72
N HIS A 98 0.78 -25.96 12.47
CA HIS A 98 -0.66 -25.66 12.39
C HIS A 98 -1.52 -26.60 11.51
N PHE A 99 -0.97 -27.18 10.44
CA PHE A 99 -1.71 -28.08 9.55
C PHE A 99 -1.67 -29.57 9.96
N ASP A 100 -0.90 -29.95 10.97
CA ASP A 100 -0.74 -31.33 11.41
C ASP A 100 -1.72 -31.67 12.54
N PRO A 101 -2.78 -32.46 12.28
CA PRO A 101 -3.78 -32.79 13.28
C PRO A 101 -3.35 -33.90 14.23
N SER A 102 -2.17 -34.51 14.07
CA SER A 102 -1.74 -35.62 14.93
C SER A 102 -1.44 -35.19 16.37
N LYS A 103 -1.16 -33.90 16.58
CA LYS A 103 -0.89 -33.30 17.90
C LYS A 103 -1.26 -31.80 17.91
N PRO A 104 -1.46 -31.18 19.08
CA PRO A 104 -1.71 -29.75 19.17
C PRO A 104 -0.54 -28.90 18.64
N SER A 105 -0.88 -27.84 17.91
CA SER A 105 0.05 -26.75 17.56
C SER A 105 -0.04 -25.59 18.54
N ASP A 106 0.86 -24.61 18.43
CA ASP A 106 0.77 -23.40 19.25
C ASP A 106 -0.46 -22.58 18.85
N LEU A 107 -0.80 -22.54 17.56
CA LEU A 107 -2.05 -21.95 17.07
C LEU A 107 -3.30 -22.67 17.60
N GLU A 108 -3.32 -24.01 17.61
CA GLU A 108 -4.44 -24.78 18.17
C GLU A 108 -4.61 -24.50 19.66
N THR A 109 -3.49 -24.44 20.40
CA THR A 109 -3.49 -24.09 21.82
C THR A 109 -4.04 -22.69 22.03
N LEU A 110 -3.58 -21.71 21.26
CA LEU A 110 -4.06 -20.33 21.31
C LEU A 110 -5.58 -20.26 21.06
N LEU A 111 -6.08 -20.95 20.03
CA LEU A 111 -7.51 -21.02 19.72
C LEU A 111 -8.31 -21.69 20.84
N ALA A 112 -7.74 -22.70 21.50
CA ALA A 112 -8.41 -23.41 22.60
C ALA A 112 -8.46 -22.58 23.89
N THR A 113 -7.38 -21.89 24.25
CA THR A 113 -7.19 -21.37 25.62
C THR A 113 -7.22 -19.85 25.76
N HIS A 114 -6.90 -19.09 24.71
CA HIS A 114 -6.87 -17.63 24.80
C HIS A 114 -8.30 -17.07 24.97
N PRO A 115 -8.55 -16.08 25.85
CA PRO A 115 -9.90 -15.55 26.09
C PRO A 115 -10.62 -15.07 24.81
N LEU A 116 -9.92 -14.32 23.95
CA LEU A 116 -10.43 -13.82 22.67
C LEU A 116 -11.75 -13.01 22.82
N ASP A 117 -11.85 -12.23 23.88
CA ASP A 117 -12.99 -11.39 24.27
C ASP A 117 -12.65 -9.88 24.30
N ASP A 118 -11.38 -9.52 24.10
CA ASP A 118 -10.94 -8.13 23.99
C ASP A 118 -11.58 -7.42 22.78
N THR A 119 -12.32 -6.34 23.06
CA THR A 119 -13.10 -5.63 22.03
C THR A 119 -12.21 -4.92 21.01
N VAL A 120 -11.02 -4.44 21.41
CA VAL A 120 -10.08 -3.77 20.50
C VAL A 120 -9.49 -4.78 19.51
N LEU A 121 -9.05 -5.94 19.99
CA LEU A 121 -8.56 -7.06 19.19
C LEU A 121 -9.62 -7.55 18.21
N LEU A 122 -10.86 -7.74 18.67
CA LEU A 122 -11.95 -8.21 17.80
C LEU A 122 -12.37 -7.16 16.78
N THR A 123 -12.24 -5.87 17.10
CA THR A 123 -12.46 -4.78 16.13
C THR A 123 -11.37 -4.78 15.06
N ARG A 124 -10.09 -4.85 15.46
CA ARG A 124 -8.95 -5.02 14.53
C ARG A 124 -9.16 -6.22 13.59
N ALA A 125 -9.62 -7.35 14.13
CA ALA A 125 -9.91 -8.54 13.34
C ALA A 125 -11.01 -8.31 12.29
N ARG A 126 -12.12 -7.68 12.66
CA ARG A 126 -13.22 -7.36 11.71
C ARG A 126 -12.75 -6.41 10.62
N ASP A 127 -12.05 -5.35 11.00
CA ASP A 127 -11.52 -4.34 10.08
C ASP A 127 -10.54 -4.97 9.10
N ALA A 128 -9.61 -5.80 9.59
CA ALA A 128 -8.66 -6.52 8.75
C ALA A 128 -9.34 -7.48 7.76
N ILE A 129 -10.39 -8.21 8.16
CA ILE A 129 -11.17 -9.06 7.24
C ILE A 129 -11.79 -8.22 6.11
N VAL A 130 -12.39 -7.08 6.44
CA VAL A 130 -13.00 -6.18 5.44
C VAL A 130 -11.93 -5.63 4.50
N ARG A 131 -10.76 -5.24 5.02
CA ARG A 131 -9.62 -4.78 4.22
C ARG A 131 -9.13 -5.85 3.25
N LEU A 132 -8.96 -7.09 3.72
CA LEU A 132 -8.53 -8.21 2.87
C LEU A 132 -9.48 -8.41 1.68
N LYS A 133 -10.80 -8.40 1.95
CA LYS A 133 -11.83 -8.52 0.89
C LYS A 133 -11.77 -7.33 -0.08
N ALA A 134 -11.80 -6.09 0.43
CA ALA A 134 -11.81 -4.89 -0.38
C ALA A 134 -10.56 -4.74 -1.26
N ALA A 135 -9.39 -5.13 -0.75
CA ALA A 135 -8.13 -5.05 -1.49
C ALA A 135 -7.83 -6.32 -2.31
N HIS A 136 -8.72 -7.32 -2.29
CA HIS A 136 -8.54 -8.64 -2.91
C HIS A 136 -7.23 -9.34 -2.50
N LEU A 137 -6.86 -9.23 -1.22
CA LEU A 137 -5.66 -9.85 -0.66
C LEU A 137 -5.94 -11.30 -0.24
N THR A 138 -5.00 -12.18 -0.52
CA THR A 138 -4.95 -13.60 -0.14
C THR A 138 -3.48 -13.95 0.13
N LYS A 139 -3.13 -15.23 0.33
CA LYS A 139 -1.74 -15.68 0.52
C LYS A 139 -0.79 -15.09 -0.53
N TYR A 140 -1.23 -15.04 -1.78
CA TYR A 140 -0.53 -14.45 -2.93
C TYR A 140 -1.38 -13.34 -3.57
N ALA A 141 -0.98 -12.08 -3.40
CA ALA A 141 -1.81 -10.92 -3.72
C ALA A 141 -1.70 -10.38 -5.17
N ALA A 142 -0.93 -11.03 -6.06
CA ALA A 142 -0.86 -10.69 -7.50
C ALA A 142 -2.12 -11.15 -8.25
N LEU A 143 -3.25 -10.51 -7.94
CA LEU A 143 -4.57 -10.81 -8.49
C LEU A 143 -5.19 -9.57 -9.13
N ASP A 144 -5.88 -9.79 -10.24
CA ASP A 144 -6.61 -8.78 -10.99
C ASP A 144 -8.11 -8.82 -10.62
N PRO A 145 -8.62 -7.83 -9.86
CA PRO A 145 -10.03 -7.77 -9.50
C PRO A 145 -10.95 -7.58 -10.71
N ALA A 146 -10.46 -7.00 -11.81
CA ALA A 146 -11.29 -6.80 -13.00
C ALA A 146 -11.51 -8.09 -13.80
N ARG A 147 -10.83 -9.19 -13.45
CA ARG A 147 -11.02 -10.48 -14.12
C ARG A 147 -12.40 -11.05 -13.78
N PRO A 148 -13.24 -11.38 -14.79
CA PRO A 148 -14.59 -11.87 -14.54
C PRO A 148 -14.56 -13.22 -13.83
N ALA A 149 -15.42 -13.38 -12.83
CA ALA A 149 -15.70 -14.66 -12.20
C ALA A 149 -16.78 -15.43 -12.99
N PRO A 150 -16.88 -16.76 -12.81
CA PRO A 150 -18.02 -17.52 -13.33
C PRO A 150 -19.35 -16.91 -12.83
N PRO A 151 -20.44 -16.98 -13.62
CA PRO A 151 -21.75 -16.53 -13.18
C PRO A 151 -22.11 -17.17 -11.83
N PRO A 152 -22.70 -16.45 -10.87
CA PRO A 152 -22.96 -16.96 -9.52
C PRO A 152 -23.92 -18.17 -9.52
N GLY A 153 -24.02 -18.86 -8.38
CA GLY A 153 -24.89 -20.03 -8.21
C GLY A 153 -24.18 -21.37 -8.45
N TYR A 154 -22.90 -21.47 -8.12
CA TYR A 154 -22.10 -22.70 -8.27
C TYR A 154 -21.55 -23.20 -6.92
N VAL A 155 -21.19 -24.47 -6.88
CA VAL A 155 -20.41 -25.06 -5.79
C VAL A 155 -18.93 -24.90 -6.11
N LEU A 156 -18.15 -24.36 -5.16
CA LEU A 156 -16.71 -24.22 -5.30
C LEU A 156 -16.01 -25.41 -4.66
N VAL A 157 -15.27 -26.19 -5.47
CA VAL A 157 -14.41 -27.28 -4.98
C VAL A 157 -12.97 -26.84 -5.07
N VAL A 158 -12.25 -26.86 -3.94
CA VAL A 158 -10.88 -26.35 -3.86
C VAL A 158 -9.89 -27.48 -4.13
N ASP A 159 -9.06 -27.31 -5.17
CA ASP A 159 -7.91 -28.18 -5.44
C ASP A 159 -6.69 -27.76 -4.60
N GLN A 160 -5.73 -28.68 -4.46
CA GLN A 160 -4.41 -28.42 -3.87
C GLN A 160 -3.32 -29.07 -4.72
N THR A 161 -2.07 -28.66 -4.49
CA THR A 161 -0.92 -29.30 -5.15
C THR A 161 -0.69 -30.70 -4.58
N ARG A 162 -0.35 -31.67 -5.44
CA ARG A 162 0.13 -32.99 -5.00
C ARG A 162 1.41 -32.84 -4.18
N GLY A 163 1.51 -33.63 -3.11
CA GLY A 163 2.63 -33.57 -2.16
C GLY A 163 2.62 -32.34 -1.26
N ASP A 164 1.51 -31.61 -1.17
CA ASP A 164 1.29 -30.61 -0.12
C ASP A 164 1.33 -31.29 1.26
N ALA A 165 2.13 -30.72 2.16
CA ALA A 165 2.30 -31.24 3.52
C ALA A 165 0.98 -31.28 4.30
N SER A 166 0.08 -30.30 4.09
CA SER A 166 -1.21 -30.24 4.77
C SER A 166 -2.18 -31.34 4.30
N VAL A 167 -2.07 -31.75 3.02
CA VAL A 167 -2.84 -32.85 2.44
C VAL A 167 -2.40 -34.16 3.09
N THR A 168 -1.08 -34.42 3.10
CA THR A 168 -0.50 -35.62 3.71
C THR A 168 -0.83 -35.70 5.21
N ALA A 169 -0.70 -34.58 5.93
CA ALA A 169 -0.99 -34.55 7.37
C ALA A 169 -2.48 -34.80 7.68
N SER A 170 -3.38 -34.42 6.77
CA SER A 170 -4.80 -34.75 6.85
C SER A 170 -5.14 -36.17 6.33
N LYS A 171 -4.14 -37.01 6.05
CA LYS A 171 -4.28 -38.33 5.41
C LYS A 171 -5.04 -38.28 4.08
N GLY A 172 -4.97 -37.16 3.37
CA GLY A 172 -5.59 -36.98 2.08
C GLY A 172 -4.73 -37.53 0.94
N ASP A 173 -5.39 -38.05 -0.09
CA ASP A 173 -4.79 -38.51 -1.33
C ASP A 173 -5.74 -38.21 -2.51
N ARG A 174 -5.38 -38.63 -3.72
CA ARG A 174 -6.25 -38.42 -4.90
C ARG A 174 -7.64 -39.04 -4.73
N ALA A 175 -7.77 -40.19 -4.07
CA ALA A 175 -9.07 -40.83 -3.87
C ALA A 175 -9.97 -39.95 -2.98
N ARG A 176 -9.42 -39.37 -1.91
CA ARG A 176 -10.13 -38.43 -1.03
C ARG A 176 -10.58 -37.16 -1.74
N PHE A 177 -9.79 -36.64 -2.69
CA PHE A 177 -10.23 -35.54 -3.55
C PHE A 177 -11.39 -35.97 -4.46
N LEU A 178 -11.31 -37.14 -5.11
CA LEU A 178 -12.40 -37.62 -5.96
C LEU A 178 -13.69 -37.88 -5.17
N GLU A 179 -13.57 -38.40 -3.95
CA GLU A 179 -14.69 -38.54 -3.00
C GLU A 179 -15.30 -37.18 -2.67
N MET A 180 -14.49 -36.17 -2.33
CA MET A 180 -14.97 -34.80 -2.09
C MET A 180 -15.74 -34.23 -3.29
N LEU A 181 -15.24 -34.44 -4.52
CA LEU A 181 -15.94 -34.02 -5.73
C LEU A 181 -17.26 -34.80 -5.94
N PHE A 182 -17.27 -36.10 -5.63
CA PHE A 182 -18.47 -36.92 -5.70
C PHE A 182 -19.54 -36.44 -4.71
N VAL A 183 -19.18 -36.25 -3.45
CA VAL A 183 -20.10 -35.75 -2.41
C VAL A 183 -20.63 -34.37 -2.76
N ALA A 184 -19.79 -33.46 -3.29
CA ALA A 184 -20.24 -32.15 -3.74
C ALA A 184 -21.31 -32.22 -4.85
N ARG A 185 -21.29 -33.27 -5.69
CA ARG A 185 -22.32 -33.49 -6.72
C ARG A 185 -23.59 -34.07 -6.11
N GLU A 186 -23.47 -35.01 -5.19
CA GLU A 186 -24.60 -35.66 -4.51
C GLU A 186 -25.39 -34.65 -3.67
N GLU A 187 -24.69 -33.81 -2.91
CA GLU A 187 -25.32 -32.78 -2.06
C GLU A 187 -25.89 -31.61 -2.88
N HIS A 188 -25.43 -31.41 -4.12
CA HIS A 188 -25.87 -30.32 -5.00
C HIS A 188 -26.12 -30.77 -6.46
N PRO A 189 -27.12 -31.65 -6.70
CA PRO A 189 -27.30 -32.35 -7.99
C PRO A 189 -27.62 -31.42 -9.18
N HIS A 190 -28.15 -30.22 -8.89
CA HIS A 190 -28.53 -29.23 -9.91
C HIS A 190 -27.52 -28.09 -10.07
N ALA A 191 -26.54 -27.97 -9.18
CA ALA A 191 -25.58 -26.90 -9.23
C ALA A 191 -24.46 -27.18 -10.24
N ARG A 192 -23.88 -26.12 -10.81
CA ARG A 192 -22.58 -26.21 -11.48
C ARG A 192 -21.50 -26.34 -10.42
N ILE A 193 -20.46 -27.11 -10.71
CA ILE A 193 -19.27 -27.21 -9.87
C ILE A 193 -18.11 -26.51 -10.58
N VAL A 194 -17.48 -25.60 -9.85
CA VAL A 194 -16.24 -24.94 -10.28
C VAL A 194 -15.12 -25.48 -9.40
N ILE A 195 -14.19 -26.20 -10.01
CA ILE A 195 -12.98 -26.67 -9.33
C ILE A 195 -11.92 -25.58 -9.46
N LYS A 196 -11.55 -24.95 -8.34
CA LYS A 196 -10.49 -23.93 -8.33
C LYS A 196 -9.12 -24.60 -8.22
N THR A 197 -8.30 -24.49 -9.26
CA THR A 197 -6.94 -25.03 -9.24
C THR A 197 -5.99 -24.17 -8.40
N HIS A 198 -4.94 -24.79 -7.87
CA HIS A 198 -3.92 -24.07 -7.09
C HIS A 198 -3.06 -23.15 -7.99
N PRO A 199 -2.70 -21.92 -7.57
CA PRO A 199 -1.88 -21.00 -8.38
C PRO A 199 -0.55 -21.60 -8.86
N GLU A 200 0.13 -22.39 -8.03
CA GLU A 200 1.36 -23.10 -8.47
C GLU A 200 1.11 -24.14 -9.57
N THR A 201 -0.07 -24.75 -9.60
CA THR A 201 -0.45 -25.68 -10.67
C THR A 201 -0.70 -24.95 -11.97
N ALA A 202 -1.43 -23.84 -11.91
CA ALA A 202 -1.64 -22.97 -13.07
C ALA A 202 -0.32 -22.42 -13.65
N GLN A 203 0.71 -22.25 -12.80
CA GLN A 203 2.04 -21.81 -13.20
C GLN A 203 3.00 -22.95 -13.57
N GLY A 204 2.55 -24.22 -13.54
CA GLY A 204 3.36 -25.38 -13.92
C GLY A 204 4.41 -25.82 -12.89
N PHE A 205 4.38 -25.30 -11.65
CA PHE A 205 5.34 -25.67 -10.62
C PHE A 205 5.06 -27.04 -9.99
N ARG A 206 3.78 -27.37 -9.76
CA ARG A 206 3.36 -28.65 -9.15
C ARG A 206 1.99 -29.09 -9.70
N PRO A 207 1.78 -30.38 -10.01
CA PRO A 207 0.48 -30.87 -10.48
C PRO A 207 -0.57 -30.79 -9.36
N GLY A 208 -1.82 -30.56 -9.75
CA GLY A 208 -2.99 -30.57 -8.87
C GLY A 208 -3.56 -31.97 -8.63
N HIS A 209 -4.53 -32.08 -7.72
CA HIS A 209 -5.30 -33.31 -7.53
C HIS A 209 -6.44 -33.46 -8.53
N TYR A 210 -6.92 -32.42 -9.21
CA TYR A 210 -7.87 -32.57 -10.32
C TYR A 210 -7.22 -32.34 -11.68
N THR A 211 -7.75 -32.99 -12.70
CA THR A 211 -7.29 -32.95 -14.09
C THR A 211 -8.48 -32.80 -15.03
N PRO A 212 -8.27 -32.50 -16.33
CA PRO A 212 -9.38 -32.36 -17.28
C PRO A 212 -10.29 -33.59 -17.37
N GLN A 213 -9.80 -34.78 -17.01
CA GLN A 213 -10.60 -36.02 -16.96
C GLN A 213 -11.68 -36.01 -15.87
N ASP A 214 -11.55 -35.15 -14.85
CA ASP A 214 -12.54 -35.03 -13.77
C ASP A 214 -13.66 -34.02 -14.12
N THR A 215 -13.61 -33.42 -15.32
CA THR A 215 -14.60 -32.44 -15.79
C THR A 215 -15.77 -33.08 -16.52
N THR A 216 -16.91 -32.38 -16.54
CA THR A 216 -18.13 -32.73 -17.28
C THR A 216 -18.82 -31.43 -17.73
N ASP A 217 -19.96 -31.51 -18.40
CA ASP A 217 -20.76 -30.32 -18.77
C ASP A 217 -21.16 -29.45 -17.56
N ARG A 218 -21.19 -30.02 -16.35
CA ARG A 218 -21.49 -29.30 -15.10
C ARG A 218 -20.30 -29.08 -14.18
N ILE A 219 -19.13 -29.64 -14.50
CA ILE A 219 -17.93 -29.56 -13.64
C ILE A 219 -16.80 -28.96 -14.46
N THR A 220 -16.35 -27.77 -14.09
CA THR A 220 -15.31 -27.04 -14.84
C THR A 220 -14.07 -26.78 -13.98
N LEU A 221 -12.89 -26.81 -14.62
CA LEU A 221 -11.65 -26.34 -13.99
C LEU A 221 -11.51 -24.83 -14.17
N CYS A 222 -11.42 -24.11 -13.05
CA CYS A 222 -11.01 -22.71 -13.02
C CYS A 222 -9.49 -22.60 -12.84
N THR A 223 -8.77 -22.57 -13.97
CA THR A 223 -7.32 -22.41 -14.03
C THR A 223 -6.87 -20.95 -13.98
N ASP A 224 -7.79 -20.03 -14.27
CA ASP A 224 -7.54 -18.61 -14.27
C ASP A 224 -7.17 -18.07 -12.88
N PRO A 225 -6.28 -17.05 -12.78
CA PRO A 225 -5.92 -16.36 -11.54
C PRO A 225 -7.04 -15.37 -11.12
N ILE A 226 -8.25 -15.88 -10.94
CA ILE A 226 -9.40 -15.12 -10.45
C ILE A 226 -9.24 -14.89 -8.95
N SER A 227 -9.68 -13.72 -8.47
CA SER A 227 -9.69 -13.41 -7.05
C SER A 227 -10.51 -14.45 -6.26
N PRO A 228 -9.95 -15.06 -5.21
CA PRO A 228 -10.69 -15.91 -4.28
C PRO A 228 -11.97 -15.27 -3.76
N TRP A 229 -11.96 -13.98 -3.45
CA TRP A 229 -13.13 -13.27 -2.93
C TRP A 229 -14.29 -13.24 -3.93
N HIS A 230 -14.02 -13.00 -5.21
CA HIS A 230 -15.05 -13.08 -6.26
C HIS A 230 -15.57 -14.49 -6.48
N LEU A 231 -14.70 -15.50 -6.36
CA LEU A 231 -15.12 -16.89 -6.43
C LEU A 231 -16.04 -17.27 -5.27
N LEU A 232 -15.71 -16.79 -4.07
CA LEU A 232 -16.51 -17.03 -2.87
C LEU A 232 -17.83 -16.27 -2.89
N ASP A 233 -17.87 -15.03 -3.41
CA ASP A 233 -19.11 -14.26 -3.53
C ASP A 233 -20.13 -14.91 -4.49
N GLY A 234 -19.65 -15.63 -5.51
CA GLY A 234 -20.51 -16.36 -6.45
C GLY A 234 -20.88 -17.79 -6.04
N ALA A 235 -20.21 -18.34 -5.03
CA ALA A 235 -20.42 -19.72 -4.60
C ALA A 235 -21.63 -19.85 -3.67
N ILE A 236 -22.34 -20.99 -3.74
CA ILE A 236 -23.41 -21.36 -2.79
C ILE A 236 -22.93 -22.32 -1.70
N ALA A 237 -21.83 -23.04 -1.98
CA ALA A 237 -21.18 -23.94 -1.05
C ALA A 237 -19.69 -24.06 -1.41
N VAL A 238 -18.85 -24.38 -0.41
CA VAL A 238 -17.39 -24.51 -0.58
C VAL A 238 -16.92 -25.83 0.01
N TYR A 239 -16.20 -26.60 -0.80
CA TYR A 239 -15.61 -27.89 -0.44
C TYR A 239 -14.09 -27.80 -0.47
N THR A 240 -13.45 -28.29 0.57
CA THR A 240 -11.99 -28.25 0.70
C THR A 240 -11.48 -29.45 1.47
N LEU A 241 -10.28 -29.93 1.14
CA LEU A 241 -9.59 -30.91 1.98
C LEU A 241 -8.91 -30.21 3.16
N SER A 242 -7.84 -29.46 2.90
CA SER A 242 -7.05 -28.79 3.94
C SER A 242 -6.52 -27.41 3.51
N SER A 243 -6.98 -26.90 2.35
CA SER A 243 -6.49 -25.67 1.76
C SER A 243 -6.75 -24.46 2.66
N GLN A 244 -5.81 -23.51 2.70
CA GLN A 244 -6.02 -22.21 3.34
C GLN A 244 -7.25 -21.47 2.76
N LEU A 245 -7.64 -21.73 1.51
CA LEU A 245 -8.81 -21.12 0.90
C LEU A 245 -10.11 -21.46 1.66
N GLY A 246 -10.16 -22.57 2.40
CA GLY A 246 -11.28 -22.85 3.31
C GLY A 246 -11.36 -21.90 4.50
N PHE A 247 -10.21 -21.43 5.02
CA PHE A 247 -10.21 -20.36 6.02
C PHE A 247 -10.73 -19.05 5.41
N GLU A 248 -10.30 -18.69 4.20
CA GLU A 248 -10.81 -17.49 3.51
C GLU A 248 -12.31 -17.59 3.19
N ALA A 249 -12.81 -18.80 2.91
CA ALA A 249 -14.23 -19.05 2.74
C ALA A 249 -15.03 -18.74 4.03
N ILE A 250 -14.51 -19.14 5.20
CA ILE A 250 -15.09 -18.75 6.50
C ILE A 250 -15.14 -17.22 6.62
N LEU A 251 -14.07 -16.52 6.27
CA LEU A 251 -14.02 -15.05 6.33
C LEU A 251 -15.05 -14.41 5.39
N ALA A 252 -15.25 -14.99 4.21
CA ALA A 252 -16.27 -14.57 3.24
C ALA A 252 -17.72 -14.89 3.67
N GLY A 253 -17.91 -15.65 4.76
CA GLY A 253 -19.23 -15.97 5.32
C GLY A 253 -19.75 -17.37 4.99
N HIS A 254 -18.94 -18.21 4.34
CA HIS A 254 -19.26 -19.62 4.10
C HIS A 254 -19.04 -20.46 5.36
N ARG A 255 -19.70 -21.62 5.39
CA ARG A 255 -19.41 -22.73 6.30
C ARG A 255 -18.88 -23.89 5.45
N PRO A 256 -17.57 -24.02 5.23
CA PRO A 256 -17.04 -24.99 4.29
C PRO A 256 -17.27 -26.45 4.74
N ARG A 257 -17.54 -27.33 3.77
CA ARG A 257 -17.49 -28.79 3.94
C ARG A 257 -16.03 -29.26 3.85
N VAL A 258 -15.50 -29.83 4.93
CA VAL A 258 -14.07 -30.09 5.09
C VAL A 258 -13.77 -31.58 5.15
N PHE A 259 -12.99 -32.08 4.18
CA PHE A 259 -12.64 -33.52 4.07
C PHE A 259 -11.33 -33.91 4.77
N GLY A 260 -10.56 -32.90 5.19
CA GLY A 260 -9.32 -33.05 5.95
C GLY A 260 -9.44 -32.47 7.35
N GLN A 261 -8.30 -32.11 7.94
CA GLN A 261 -8.23 -31.62 9.31
C GLN A 261 -7.36 -30.35 9.46
N PRO A 262 -7.59 -29.31 8.65
CA PRO A 262 -6.81 -28.07 8.68
C PRO A 262 -6.99 -27.31 10.01
N PHE A 263 -6.13 -26.32 10.26
CA PHE A 263 -6.11 -25.56 11.53
C PHE A 263 -7.47 -24.92 11.90
N TYR A 264 -8.26 -24.54 10.90
CA TYR A 264 -9.54 -23.84 11.07
C TYR A 264 -10.74 -24.79 11.25
N ALA A 265 -10.56 -26.11 11.11
CA ALA A 265 -11.61 -27.10 11.31
C ALA A 265 -11.79 -27.43 12.81
N GLY A 266 -13.02 -27.74 13.23
CA GLY A 266 -13.36 -28.14 14.60
C GLY A 266 -13.72 -27.00 15.55
N TRP A 267 -13.88 -25.77 15.04
CA TRP A 267 -14.20 -24.59 15.88
C TRP A 267 -15.65 -24.09 15.72
N GLY A 268 -16.52 -24.93 15.13
CA GLY A 268 -17.93 -24.60 14.90
C GLY A 268 -18.18 -23.70 13.68
N LEU A 269 -17.19 -23.49 12.81
CA LEU A 269 -17.27 -22.64 11.60
C LEU A 269 -17.21 -23.44 10.28
N THR A 270 -17.15 -24.76 10.37
CA THR A 270 -17.00 -25.72 9.27
C THR A 270 -17.90 -26.93 9.50
N ASP A 271 -18.15 -27.69 8.44
CA ASP A 271 -18.80 -29.00 8.50
C ASP A 271 -17.77 -30.08 8.14
N GLU A 272 -17.22 -30.74 9.16
CA GLU A 272 -16.15 -31.71 9.00
C GLU A 272 -16.68 -33.09 8.61
N GLU A 273 -15.99 -33.76 7.69
CA GLU A 273 -16.18 -35.18 7.41
C GLU A 273 -15.58 -36.05 8.53
N THR A 274 -14.49 -35.60 9.13
CA THR A 274 -13.80 -36.32 10.22
C THR A 274 -13.43 -35.33 11.34
N PRO A 275 -14.36 -35.09 12.28
CA PRO A 275 -14.13 -34.16 13.40
C PRO A 275 -12.93 -34.55 14.27
N LEU A 276 -12.25 -33.56 14.86
CA LEU A 276 -11.20 -33.79 15.86
C LEU A 276 -11.79 -33.68 17.27
N PRO A 277 -11.82 -34.75 18.07
CA PRO A 277 -12.46 -34.73 19.39
C PRO A 277 -11.93 -33.68 20.38
N ARG A 278 -10.67 -33.26 20.24
CA ARG A 278 -10.03 -32.29 21.13
C ARG A 278 -10.37 -30.83 20.83
N ARG A 279 -10.94 -30.52 19.66
CA ARG A 279 -11.38 -29.16 19.30
C ARG A 279 -12.88 -29.06 19.58
N GLN A 280 -13.24 -28.56 20.76
CA GLN A 280 -14.63 -28.49 21.22
C GLN A 280 -15.15 -27.05 21.39
N ARG A 281 -14.25 -26.07 21.41
CA ARG A 281 -14.60 -24.66 21.56
C ARG A 281 -15.28 -24.14 20.29
N ARG A 282 -16.37 -23.38 20.45
CA ARG A 282 -17.00 -22.64 19.35
C ARG A 282 -16.42 -21.24 19.27
N LEU A 283 -15.93 -20.85 18.09
CA LEU A 283 -15.35 -19.53 17.84
C LEU A 283 -16.21 -18.74 16.85
N THR A 284 -16.18 -17.43 16.98
CA THR A 284 -16.62 -16.52 15.91
C THR A 284 -15.53 -16.37 14.86
N ARG A 285 -15.92 -15.91 13.66
CA ARG A 285 -14.97 -15.60 12.56
C ARG A 285 -13.87 -14.63 13.01
N SER A 286 -14.23 -13.59 13.76
CA SER A 286 -13.29 -12.60 14.28
C SER A 286 -12.33 -13.19 15.31
N GLN A 287 -12.77 -14.14 16.14
CA GLN A 287 -11.90 -14.82 17.11
C GLN A 287 -10.90 -15.75 16.43
N LEU A 288 -11.36 -16.57 15.48
CA LEU A 288 -10.49 -17.42 14.67
C LEU A 288 -9.45 -16.57 13.92
N PHE A 289 -9.89 -15.46 13.31
CA PHE A 289 -9.00 -14.52 12.63
C PHE A 289 -8.00 -13.86 13.57
N ALA A 290 -8.43 -13.37 14.73
CA ALA A 290 -7.55 -12.71 15.70
C ALA A 290 -6.39 -13.63 16.12
N ALA A 291 -6.68 -14.89 16.44
CA ALA A 291 -5.64 -15.86 16.76
C ALA A 291 -4.73 -16.16 15.55
N ALA A 292 -5.30 -16.48 14.39
CA ALA A 292 -4.55 -16.92 13.23
C ALA A 292 -3.74 -15.82 12.51
N MET A 293 -4.20 -14.56 12.58
CA MET A 293 -3.67 -13.46 11.77
C MET A 293 -3.05 -12.32 12.59
N ILE A 294 -3.44 -12.14 13.86
CA ILE A 294 -2.93 -11.03 14.69
C ILE A 294 -1.97 -11.56 15.75
N LEU A 295 -2.37 -12.59 16.50
CA LEU A 295 -1.64 -13.03 17.69
C LEU A 295 -0.54 -14.05 17.39
N HIS A 296 -0.79 -15.00 16.47
CA HIS A 296 0.13 -16.12 16.23
C HIS A 296 1.31 -15.80 15.29
N PRO A 297 1.12 -15.12 14.14
CA PRO A 297 2.22 -14.89 13.20
C PRO A 297 3.16 -13.78 13.63
N LEU A 298 4.41 -13.87 13.18
CA LEU A 298 5.35 -12.76 13.15
C LEU A 298 5.25 -12.06 11.81
N TRP A 299 4.85 -10.79 11.80
CA TRP A 299 4.83 -9.96 10.61
C TRP A 299 6.10 -9.12 10.49
N TYR A 300 6.51 -8.85 9.25
CA TYR A 300 7.76 -8.16 8.95
C TYR A 300 7.54 -6.97 8.01
N ASP A 301 8.01 -5.80 8.45
CA ASP A 301 8.06 -4.58 7.65
C ASP A 301 9.40 -4.54 6.89
N PRO A 302 9.42 -4.77 5.56
CA PRO A 302 10.65 -4.78 4.78
C PRO A 302 11.26 -3.39 4.61
N TYR A 303 10.53 -2.32 4.88
CA TYR A 303 10.99 -0.94 4.72
C TYR A 303 11.69 -0.44 5.98
N ARG A 304 11.16 -0.77 7.17
CA ARG A 304 11.75 -0.36 8.45
C ARG A 304 12.63 -1.44 9.10
N ASP A 305 12.72 -2.62 8.47
CA ASP A 305 13.52 -3.75 8.93
C ASP A 305 13.24 -4.11 10.40
N ARG A 306 11.96 -4.27 10.71
CA ARG A 306 11.45 -4.58 12.05
C ARG A 306 10.28 -5.56 11.98
N LEU A 307 10.00 -6.24 13.09
CA LEU A 307 8.69 -6.88 13.28
C LEU A 307 7.61 -5.81 13.38
N CYS A 308 6.42 -6.11 12.87
CA CYS A 308 5.31 -5.16 12.82
C CYS A 308 3.97 -5.82 13.15
N ASP A 309 2.94 -4.98 13.24
CA ASP A 309 1.55 -5.41 13.34
C ASP A 309 0.99 -5.84 11.98
N LEU A 310 -0.13 -6.57 12.00
CA LEU A 310 -0.85 -6.97 10.78
C LEU A 310 -1.23 -5.77 9.91
N GLU A 311 -1.61 -4.64 10.50
CA GLU A 311 -2.04 -3.45 9.77
C GLU A 311 -0.91 -2.84 8.92
N ASP A 312 0.35 -2.88 9.40
CA ASP A 312 1.53 -2.45 8.64
C ASP A 312 1.79 -3.36 7.43
N LEU A 313 1.60 -4.67 7.63
CA LEU A 313 1.67 -5.66 6.57
C LEU A 313 0.57 -5.45 5.51
N LEU A 314 -0.66 -5.19 5.94
CA LEU A 314 -1.78 -4.91 5.03
C LEU A 314 -1.51 -3.65 4.21
N ASN A 315 -1.03 -2.56 4.84
CA ASN A 315 -0.63 -1.34 4.14
C ASN A 315 0.43 -1.65 3.06
N THR A 316 1.42 -2.49 3.39
CA THR A 316 2.47 -2.93 2.47
C THR A 316 1.90 -3.70 1.27
N LEU A 317 1.06 -4.72 1.52
CA LEU A 317 0.48 -5.55 0.48
C LEU A 317 -0.51 -4.77 -0.39
N GLU A 318 -1.31 -3.88 0.18
CA GLU A 318 -2.22 -2.99 -0.55
C GLU A 318 -1.44 -2.12 -1.56
N SER A 319 -0.39 -1.42 -1.11
CA SER A 319 0.42 -0.57 -1.98
C SER A 319 1.14 -1.36 -3.08
N ARG A 320 1.68 -2.54 -2.75
CA ARG A 320 2.36 -3.41 -3.71
C ARG A 320 1.38 -4.01 -4.72
N ALA A 321 0.21 -4.47 -4.28
CA ALA A 321 -0.82 -5.02 -5.16
C ALA A 321 -1.39 -3.95 -6.08
N PHE A 322 -1.62 -2.74 -5.57
CA PHE A 322 -2.05 -1.59 -6.38
C PHE A 322 -1.04 -1.27 -7.51
N ALA A 323 0.24 -1.16 -7.17
CA ALA A 323 1.30 -0.91 -8.17
C ALA A 323 1.40 -2.04 -9.19
N TRP A 324 1.39 -3.30 -8.74
CA TRP A 324 1.40 -4.47 -9.63
C TRP A 324 0.21 -4.45 -10.59
N ARG A 325 -1.01 -4.18 -10.10
CA ARG A 325 -2.21 -4.08 -10.95
C ARG A 325 -2.04 -3.00 -12.01
N ALA A 326 -1.58 -1.82 -11.64
CA ALA A 326 -1.38 -0.74 -12.59
C ALA A 326 -0.30 -1.07 -13.65
N ASP A 327 0.76 -1.80 -13.27
CA ASP A 327 1.97 -1.91 -14.09
C ASP A 327 2.14 -3.25 -14.82
N ARG A 328 1.34 -4.29 -14.49
CA ARG A 328 1.49 -5.66 -15.02
C ARG A 328 1.47 -5.78 -16.55
N HIS A 329 0.81 -4.84 -17.23
CA HIS A 329 0.73 -4.82 -18.69
C HIS A 329 1.90 -4.08 -19.35
N GLY A 330 2.73 -3.42 -18.55
CA GLY A 330 3.77 -2.50 -18.99
C GLY A 330 3.19 -1.17 -19.44
N TRP A 331 4.08 -0.23 -19.74
CA TRP A 331 3.71 1.14 -20.07
C TRP A 331 4.52 1.66 -21.24
N VAL A 332 3.93 2.60 -21.97
CA VAL A 332 4.61 3.53 -22.88
C VAL A 332 4.53 4.92 -22.28
N ALA A 333 5.64 5.65 -22.22
CA ALA A 333 5.72 6.99 -21.66
C ALA A 333 6.22 8.01 -22.69
N SER A 334 5.43 9.06 -22.90
CA SER A 334 5.77 10.20 -23.77
C SER A 334 5.91 11.50 -22.97
N GLY A 335 6.63 12.47 -23.52
CA GLY A 335 6.81 13.79 -22.91
C GLY A 335 7.67 13.77 -21.64
N MET A 336 8.43 12.69 -21.42
CA MET A 336 9.27 12.50 -20.23
C MET A 336 10.65 13.11 -20.46
N ARG A 337 11.00 14.13 -19.67
CA ARG A 337 12.36 14.69 -19.63
C ARG A 337 13.38 13.57 -19.39
N LEU A 338 14.52 13.59 -20.09
CA LEU A 338 15.53 12.52 -20.05
C LEU A 338 15.94 12.11 -18.62
N TRP A 339 16.16 13.09 -17.73
CA TRP A 339 16.55 12.83 -16.34
C TRP A 339 15.47 12.10 -15.52
N LYS A 340 14.19 12.22 -15.90
CA LYS A 340 13.06 11.53 -15.25
C LYS A 340 12.92 10.08 -15.71
N ARG A 341 13.50 9.71 -16.87
CA ARG A 341 13.32 8.38 -17.46
C ARG A 341 13.84 7.25 -16.55
N ALA A 342 15.03 7.41 -15.96
CA ALA A 342 15.59 6.39 -15.07
C ALA A 342 14.79 6.21 -13.76
N PRO A 343 14.39 7.29 -13.04
CA PRO A 343 13.44 7.17 -11.92
C PRO A 343 12.10 6.53 -12.31
N LEU A 344 11.49 6.95 -13.42
CA LEU A 344 10.21 6.39 -13.88
C LEU A 344 10.32 4.90 -14.21
N GLN A 345 11.43 4.46 -14.80
CA GLN A 345 11.71 3.04 -15.05
C GLN A 345 11.78 2.23 -13.75
N LYS A 346 12.25 2.80 -12.63
CA LYS A 346 12.25 2.12 -11.32
C LYS A 346 10.85 2.04 -10.71
N VAL A 347 10.02 3.07 -10.92
CA VAL A 347 8.68 3.13 -10.33
C VAL A 347 7.67 2.30 -11.12
N PHE A 348 7.61 2.46 -12.44
CA PHE A 348 6.59 1.86 -13.31
C PHE A 348 7.08 0.65 -14.11
N GLY A 349 8.38 0.38 -14.07
CA GLY A 349 9.02 -0.64 -14.90
C GLY A 349 9.40 -1.93 -14.17
N GLN A 350 8.82 -2.20 -13.01
CA GLN A 350 9.14 -3.37 -12.17
C GLN A 350 8.62 -4.67 -12.77
N GLU A 351 7.38 -4.67 -13.29
CA GLU A 351 6.74 -5.85 -13.86
C GLU A 351 7.13 -6.07 -15.32
N LYS A 352 7.11 -5.00 -16.11
CA LYS A 352 7.58 -4.96 -17.50
C LYS A 352 8.32 -3.66 -17.75
N LYS A 353 9.36 -3.72 -18.58
CA LYS A 353 10.16 -2.54 -18.93
C LYS A 353 9.28 -1.43 -19.50
N LEU A 354 9.47 -0.20 -18.99
CA LEU A 354 8.83 1.01 -19.48
C LEU A 354 9.46 1.38 -20.83
N ILE A 355 8.64 1.64 -21.84
CA ILE A 355 9.09 2.08 -23.15
C ILE A 355 8.93 3.60 -23.21
N PHE A 356 9.95 4.31 -23.69
CA PHE A 356 9.87 5.75 -23.93
C PHE A 356 9.73 5.97 -25.43
N GLU A 357 8.59 6.52 -25.85
CA GLU A 357 8.28 6.84 -27.23
C GLU A 357 7.50 8.16 -27.22
N ASP A 358 7.99 9.17 -27.93
CA ASP A 358 7.41 10.51 -27.91
C ASP A 358 6.45 10.74 -29.09
N ASP A 359 6.56 9.97 -30.18
CA ASP A 359 5.60 9.99 -31.28
C ASP A 359 4.28 9.29 -30.90
N PRO A 360 3.13 10.00 -30.88
CA PRO A 360 1.85 9.42 -30.47
C PRO A 360 1.40 8.21 -31.30
N ALA A 361 1.69 8.18 -32.60
CA ALA A 361 1.29 7.08 -33.48
C ALA A 361 2.08 5.81 -33.13
N SER A 362 3.41 5.93 -32.99
CA SER A 362 4.31 4.86 -32.59
C SER A 362 4.01 4.38 -31.17
N ALA A 363 3.73 5.30 -30.24
CA ALA A 363 3.38 4.96 -28.87
C ALA A 363 2.11 4.09 -28.80
N ARG A 364 1.08 4.41 -29.60
CA ARG A 364 -0.16 3.63 -29.69
C ARG A 364 0.04 2.28 -30.37
N ALA A 365 0.90 2.20 -31.37
CA ALA A 365 1.20 0.96 -32.10
C ALA A 365 1.81 -0.14 -31.19
N LEU A 366 2.41 0.23 -30.05
CA LEU A 366 3.00 -0.71 -29.09
C LEU A 366 1.96 -1.51 -28.27
N ASN A 367 0.66 -1.18 -28.37
CA ASN A 367 -0.44 -1.88 -27.71
C ASN A 367 -0.24 -2.10 -26.19
N ARG A 368 0.16 -1.03 -25.49
CA ARG A 368 0.31 -0.98 -24.03
C ARG A 368 -0.42 0.24 -23.47
N PRO A 369 -0.80 0.21 -22.18
CA PRO A 369 -1.19 1.43 -21.47
C PRO A 369 -0.21 2.58 -21.74
N TRP A 370 -0.77 3.76 -22.03
CA TRP A 370 -0.01 4.93 -22.42
C TRP A 370 -0.07 5.99 -21.33
N MET A 371 1.07 6.59 -21.00
CA MET A 371 1.18 7.68 -20.02
C MET A 371 1.96 8.87 -20.57
N ILE A 372 1.63 10.05 -20.08
CA ILE A 372 2.33 11.31 -20.40
C ILE A 372 2.62 12.11 -19.15
N TRP A 373 3.63 12.97 -19.17
CA TRP A 373 3.71 14.03 -18.14
C TRP A 373 2.54 14.99 -18.33
N ALA A 374 1.79 15.30 -17.27
CA ALA A 374 0.50 16.01 -17.39
C ALA A 374 0.62 17.36 -18.13
N GLY A 375 1.69 18.10 -17.87
CA GLY A 375 1.99 19.37 -18.56
C GLY A 375 2.32 19.26 -20.06
N LYS A 376 2.35 18.05 -20.64
CA LYS A 376 2.56 17.77 -22.08
C LYS A 376 1.29 17.34 -22.81
N ARG A 377 0.14 17.46 -22.16
CA ARG A 377 -1.16 17.14 -22.73
C ARG A 377 -1.46 17.92 -24.02
N SER A 378 -1.97 17.23 -25.03
CA SER A 378 -2.51 17.78 -26.27
C SER A 378 -3.62 16.87 -26.82
N ASP A 379 -4.31 17.30 -27.88
CA ASP A 379 -5.35 16.47 -28.53
C ASP A 379 -4.79 15.15 -29.07
N ALA A 380 -3.52 15.16 -29.50
CA ALA A 380 -2.81 13.97 -29.96
C ALA A 380 -2.61 12.94 -28.82
N THR A 381 -2.64 13.38 -27.56
CA THR A 381 -2.46 12.53 -26.37
C THR A 381 -3.76 12.09 -25.70
N THR A 382 -4.90 12.21 -26.40
CA THR A 382 -6.19 11.74 -25.90
C THR A 382 -6.12 10.24 -25.55
N GLY A 383 -6.63 9.89 -24.37
CA GLY A 383 -6.63 8.54 -23.81
C GLY A 383 -5.39 8.16 -22.98
N ALA A 384 -4.38 9.04 -22.90
CA ALA A 384 -3.21 8.80 -22.04
C ALA A 384 -3.50 9.08 -20.55
N THR A 385 -2.86 8.30 -19.68
CA THR A 385 -2.80 8.57 -18.24
C THR A 385 -1.84 9.72 -17.95
N HIS A 386 -2.25 10.71 -17.17
CA HIS A 386 -1.44 11.87 -16.81
C HIS A 386 -0.63 11.60 -15.55
N ILE A 387 0.69 11.71 -15.67
CA ILE A 387 1.64 11.59 -14.56
C ILE A 387 2.05 12.97 -14.08
N GLU A 388 2.09 13.14 -12.76
CA GLU A 388 2.62 14.33 -12.10
C GLU A 388 3.27 13.93 -10.77
N ASP A 389 4.02 14.86 -10.16
CA ASP A 389 4.54 14.67 -8.82
C ASP A 389 3.39 14.58 -7.79
N GLY A 390 3.52 13.68 -6.82
CA GLY A 390 2.58 13.58 -5.70
C GLY A 390 2.76 14.68 -4.64
N PHE A 391 1.91 14.65 -3.61
CA PHE A 391 1.84 15.71 -2.61
C PHE A 391 2.94 15.63 -1.53
N LEU A 392 3.43 14.43 -1.21
CA LEU A 392 4.61 14.21 -0.35
C LEU A 392 5.80 13.78 -1.23
N ARG A 393 6.56 14.76 -1.72
CA ARG A 393 7.44 14.55 -2.88
C ARG A 393 8.89 14.20 -2.51
N SER A 394 9.59 15.06 -1.77
CA SER A 394 11.05 14.95 -1.54
C SER A 394 11.53 15.83 -0.39
N ARG A 395 12.79 15.65 0.08
CA ARG A 395 13.57 16.69 0.77
C ARG A 395 14.44 17.41 -0.26
N GLY A 396 14.18 18.67 -0.54
CA GLY A 396 14.75 19.46 -1.65
C GLY A 396 13.75 19.70 -2.78
N LEU A 397 14.06 20.71 -3.61
CA LEU A 397 13.18 21.18 -4.69
C LEU A 397 13.25 20.24 -5.91
N GLY A 398 12.20 20.27 -6.74
CA GLY A 398 12.21 19.59 -8.03
C GLY A 398 13.31 20.11 -8.98
N ALA A 399 13.70 21.39 -8.81
CA ALA A 399 14.81 22.03 -9.51
C ALA A 399 16.18 21.38 -9.22
N ASP A 400 16.34 20.74 -8.05
CA ASP A 400 17.56 20.02 -7.68
C ASP A 400 17.65 18.60 -8.29
N LEU A 401 16.70 18.24 -9.17
CA LEU A 401 16.60 16.95 -9.86
C LEU A 401 16.55 15.74 -8.90
N ILE A 402 15.93 15.93 -7.74
CA ILE A 402 15.71 14.87 -6.74
C ILE A 402 14.57 13.96 -7.23
N PRO A 403 14.79 12.64 -7.30
CA PRO A 403 13.75 11.68 -7.66
C PRO A 403 12.54 11.79 -6.73
N PRO A 404 11.30 11.81 -7.26
CA PRO A 404 10.10 11.88 -6.44
C PRO A 404 9.89 10.57 -5.68
N LEU A 405 9.49 10.67 -4.42
CA LEU A 405 9.03 9.54 -3.60
C LEU A 405 7.53 9.24 -3.81
N SER A 406 6.81 10.17 -4.42
CA SER A 406 5.39 10.08 -4.70
C SER A 406 5.08 10.58 -6.11
N LEU A 407 4.27 9.82 -6.83
CA LEU A 407 3.79 10.14 -8.18
C LEU A 407 2.28 9.86 -8.24
N VAL A 408 1.57 10.68 -9.00
CA VAL A 408 0.16 10.43 -9.32
C VAL A 408 0.05 9.91 -10.75
N ALA A 409 -0.98 9.10 -11.00
CA ALA A 409 -1.33 8.59 -12.32
C ALA A 409 -2.84 8.74 -12.51
N ASP A 410 -3.25 9.73 -13.28
CA ASP A 410 -4.64 10.13 -13.44
C ASP A 410 -5.14 9.84 -14.86
N ASP A 411 -6.04 8.88 -14.95
CA ASP A 411 -6.62 8.39 -16.20
C ASP A 411 -7.85 9.17 -16.67
N LEU A 412 -8.29 10.19 -15.92
CA LEU A 412 -9.43 11.05 -16.26
C LEU A 412 -9.00 12.49 -16.61
N GLY A 413 -8.08 13.03 -15.84
CA GLY A 413 -7.63 14.42 -15.95
C GLY A 413 -6.33 14.62 -15.18
N ILE A 414 -6.25 15.65 -14.34
CA ILE A 414 -5.18 15.82 -13.37
C ILE A 414 -5.66 16.74 -12.24
N TYR A 415 -5.19 16.53 -11.01
CA TYR A 415 -5.73 17.19 -9.82
C TYR A 415 -5.74 18.73 -9.88
N TYR A 416 -4.78 19.36 -10.55
CA TYR A 416 -4.68 20.82 -10.61
C TYR A 416 -5.52 21.47 -11.71
N ASP A 417 -6.15 20.69 -12.59
CA ASP A 417 -6.94 21.20 -13.72
C ASP A 417 -8.45 21.12 -13.42
N PRO A 418 -9.08 22.21 -12.94
CA PRO A 418 -10.51 22.22 -12.66
C PRO A 418 -11.37 22.35 -13.92
N THR A 419 -10.80 22.47 -15.12
CA THR A 419 -11.59 22.59 -16.36
C THR A 419 -12.28 21.27 -16.75
N ARG A 420 -11.86 20.13 -16.17
CA ARG A 420 -12.47 18.82 -16.39
C ARG A 420 -12.38 17.91 -15.17
N PRO A 421 -13.15 16.81 -15.12
CA PRO A 421 -13.06 15.83 -14.05
C PRO A 421 -11.65 15.23 -13.90
N SER A 422 -11.28 14.86 -12.68
CA SER A 422 -10.05 14.11 -12.39
C SER A 422 -10.35 12.85 -11.57
N ARG A 423 -9.41 11.90 -11.58
CA ARG A 423 -9.50 10.71 -10.72
C ARG A 423 -9.51 11.11 -9.25
N LEU A 424 -8.81 12.18 -8.86
CA LEU A 424 -8.87 12.70 -7.49
C LEU A 424 -10.26 13.21 -7.10
N GLU A 425 -10.94 13.97 -7.97
CA GLU A 425 -12.32 14.42 -7.69
C GLU A 425 -13.26 13.22 -7.47
N THR A 426 -13.09 12.16 -8.25
CA THR A 426 -13.86 10.90 -8.08
C THR A 426 -13.59 10.26 -6.71
N LEU A 427 -12.32 10.21 -6.29
CA LEU A 427 -11.92 9.63 -5.00
C LEU A 427 -12.39 10.45 -3.81
N ILE A 428 -12.44 11.78 -3.93
CA ILE A 428 -12.98 12.67 -2.90
C ILE A 428 -14.49 12.40 -2.71
N ILE A 429 -15.23 12.34 -3.83
CA ILE A 429 -16.67 12.02 -3.80
C ILE A 429 -16.89 10.63 -3.18
N ALA A 430 -16.12 9.62 -3.60
CA ALA A 430 -16.24 8.27 -3.07
C ALA A 430 -15.83 8.13 -1.60
N SER A 431 -15.03 9.06 -1.05
CA SER A 431 -14.63 9.06 0.36
C SER A 431 -15.66 9.76 1.26
N THR A 432 -16.51 10.63 0.70
CA THR A 432 -17.45 11.48 1.46
C THR A 432 -18.51 10.63 2.17
N GLY A 433 -18.51 10.63 3.51
CA GLY A 433 -19.46 9.87 4.34
C GLY A 433 -19.33 8.34 4.24
N ALA A 434 -18.26 7.84 3.61
CA ALA A 434 -18.14 6.43 3.22
C ALA A 434 -16.85 5.75 3.71
N LEU A 435 -15.97 6.47 4.42
CA LEU A 435 -14.77 5.86 4.99
C LEU A 435 -15.13 4.82 6.04
N ARG A 436 -14.55 3.64 5.90
CA ARG A 436 -14.56 2.63 6.96
C ARG A 436 -13.78 3.12 8.18
N PRO A 437 -14.07 2.61 9.38
CA PRO A 437 -13.33 2.97 10.61
C PRO A 437 -11.81 2.83 10.47
N ASP A 438 -11.34 1.77 9.81
CA ASP A 438 -9.91 1.52 9.57
C ASP A 438 -9.25 2.59 8.68
N GLN A 439 -9.97 3.05 7.64
CA GLN A 439 -9.47 4.06 6.72
C GLN A 439 -9.42 5.44 7.37
N ARG A 440 -10.47 5.78 8.14
CA ARG A 440 -10.54 7.02 8.91
C ARG A 440 -9.40 7.08 9.93
N LEU A 441 -9.23 6.03 10.74
CA LEU A 441 -8.15 5.96 11.72
C LEU A 441 -6.76 6.05 11.08
N ARG A 442 -6.56 5.38 9.92
CA ARG A 442 -5.31 5.48 9.17
C ARG A 442 -5.05 6.91 8.68
N ALA A 443 -6.06 7.58 8.12
CA ALA A 443 -5.95 8.95 7.64
C ALA A 443 -5.69 9.94 8.79
N GLU A 444 -6.37 9.81 9.92
CA GLU A 444 -6.12 10.62 11.13
C GLU A 444 -4.68 10.48 11.61
N ARG A 445 -4.18 9.24 11.72
CA ARG A 445 -2.78 8.97 12.08
C ARG A 445 -1.79 9.56 11.08
N LEU A 446 -2.12 9.50 9.79
CA LEU A 446 -1.29 10.07 8.72
C LEU A 446 -1.23 11.60 8.80
N ILE A 447 -2.38 12.26 9.01
CA ILE A 447 -2.45 13.71 9.24
C ILE A 447 -1.60 14.08 10.45
N ALA A 448 -1.79 13.40 11.59
CA ALA A 448 -1.03 13.65 12.81
C ALA A 448 0.49 13.47 12.59
N ALA A 449 0.91 12.43 11.88
CA ALA A 449 2.31 12.20 11.57
C ALA A 449 2.89 13.33 10.68
N ILE A 450 2.16 13.76 9.65
CA ILE A 450 2.60 14.87 8.78
C ILE A 450 2.74 16.18 9.56
N THR A 451 1.76 16.51 10.40
CA THR A 451 1.76 17.78 11.15
C THR A 451 2.81 17.79 12.25
N GLN A 452 2.96 16.70 13.01
CA GLN A 452 3.96 16.57 14.09
C GLN A 452 5.39 16.59 13.54
N SER A 453 5.64 15.91 12.42
CA SER A 453 6.95 15.92 11.75
C SER A 453 7.21 17.18 10.91
N ARG A 454 6.28 18.14 10.92
CA ARG A 454 6.35 19.41 10.14
C ARG A 454 6.66 19.19 8.66
N LEU A 455 6.17 18.10 8.09
CA LEU A 455 6.43 17.78 6.69
C LEU A 455 5.65 18.69 5.73
N SER A 456 6.26 18.93 4.57
CA SER A 456 5.71 19.67 3.43
C SER A 456 6.00 18.96 2.11
N LYS A 457 5.64 19.52 0.96
CA LYS A 457 6.01 18.93 -0.35
C LYS A 457 7.52 18.76 -0.53
N TYR A 458 8.31 19.74 -0.09
CA TYR A 458 9.74 19.82 -0.36
C TYR A 458 10.63 19.58 0.85
N ASN A 459 10.09 19.50 2.08
CA ASN A 459 10.79 19.07 3.30
C ASN A 459 12.24 19.58 3.40
N LEU A 460 12.44 20.87 3.15
CA LEU A 460 13.78 21.48 3.09
C LEU A 460 14.45 21.30 4.46
N SER A 461 15.71 20.86 4.48
CA SER A 461 16.43 20.67 5.73
C SER A 461 16.63 22.00 6.45
N GLY A 462 16.05 22.11 7.63
CA GLY A 462 16.41 23.06 8.67
C GLY A 462 16.15 22.40 10.02
N ALA A 463 16.97 22.70 11.02
CA ALA A 463 16.48 22.72 12.39
C ALA A 463 15.32 23.76 12.46
N LEU A 464 14.75 24.07 13.63
CA LEU A 464 14.55 25.51 13.86
C LEU A 464 15.97 26.05 13.75
N PRO A 465 16.38 26.76 12.67
CA PRO A 465 17.54 27.62 12.88
C PRO A 465 17.11 28.54 14.04
N ASP A 466 18.04 29.09 14.80
CA ASP A 466 17.79 30.46 15.25
C ASP A 466 17.40 31.19 13.97
N LEU A 467 16.09 31.39 13.74
CA LEU A 467 15.54 31.94 12.51
C LEU A 467 16.24 33.29 12.42
N PRO A 468 17.28 33.45 11.60
CA PRO A 468 17.87 34.76 11.45
C PRO A 468 16.76 35.48 10.70
N ASP A 469 16.14 36.45 11.36
CA ASP A 469 15.26 37.40 10.71
C ASP A 469 13.81 36.94 10.43
N LEU A 470 13.19 36.12 11.29
CA LEU A 470 11.75 36.32 11.52
C LEU A 470 11.65 37.43 12.58
N PRO A 471 11.43 38.71 12.21
CA PRO A 471 11.16 39.73 13.21
C PRO A 471 9.99 39.26 14.08
N ASP A 472 9.86 39.81 15.30
CA ASP A 472 8.61 39.73 16.04
C ASP A 472 7.47 40.07 15.07
N LEU A 473 6.73 39.04 14.64
CA LEU A 473 5.66 39.24 13.68
C LEU A 473 4.68 40.21 14.34
N PRO A 474 4.24 41.29 13.67
CA PRO A 474 3.34 42.26 14.23
C PRO A 474 2.17 41.57 14.91
N GLU A 475 1.79 42.08 16.08
CA GLU A 475 0.60 41.61 16.78
C GLU A 475 -0.64 41.84 15.93
N GLY A 476 -1.67 41.03 16.14
CA GLY A 476 -2.95 41.13 15.43
C GLY A 476 -3.29 39.91 14.58
N HIS A 477 -4.31 40.05 13.74
CA HIS A 477 -4.83 38.97 12.91
C HIS A 477 -3.93 38.74 11.69
N ARG A 478 -3.02 37.78 11.82
CA ARG A 478 -2.03 37.43 10.77
C ARG A 478 -2.59 36.53 9.67
N ILE A 479 -2.38 36.90 8.42
CA ILE A 479 -2.74 36.14 7.22
C ILE A 479 -1.48 35.85 6.40
N LEU A 480 -1.25 34.58 6.06
CA LEU A 480 -0.18 34.18 5.15
C LEU A 480 -0.67 34.18 3.70
N VAL A 481 0.09 34.84 2.83
CA VAL A 481 -0.13 34.90 1.38
C VAL A 481 1.06 34.25 0.67
N PRO A 482 0.99 32.97 0.26
CA PRO A 482 2.08 32.32 -0.45
C PRO A 482 2.11 32.77 -1.91
N GLY A 483 3.23 33.34 -2.31
CA GLY A 483 3.59 33.55 -3.71
C GLY A 483 3.73 32.22 -4.46
N GLN A 484 3.42 32.27 -5.74
CA GLN A 484 3.44 31.12 -6.64
C GLN A 484 4.20 31.47 -7.92
N VAL A 485 4.57 30.45 -8.69
CA VAL A 485 5.16 30.64 -10.02
C VAL A 485 4.02 30.91 -11.01
N GLU A 486 3.96 32.12 -11.57
CA GLU A 486 2.77 32.59 -12.31
C GLU A 486 2.48 31.81 -13.61
N ASP A 487 3.49 31.18 -14.22
CA ASP A 487 3.32 30.32 -15.40
C ASP A 487 2.99 28.85 -15.07
N ASP A 488 2.82 28.51 -13.79
CA ASP A 488 2.45 27.16 -13.35
C ASP A 488 1.10 26.73 -13.94
N ALA A 489 0.99 25.46 -14.34
CA ALA A 489 -0.23 24.92 -14.94
C ALA A 489 -1.44 25.02 -14.00
N SER A 490 -1.22 24.91 -12.68
CA SER A 490 -2.26 25.08 -11.66
C SER A 490 -2.82 26.50 -11.63
N ILE A 491 -2.03 27.53 -11.93
CA ILE A 491 -2.54 28.91 -12.06
C ILE A 491 -3.24 29.07 -13.40
N ARG A 492 -2.57 28.73 -14.50
CA ARG A 492 -3.11 28.93 -15.86
C ARG A 492 -4.47 28.25 -16.08
N LEU A 493 -4.70 27.10 -15.45
CA LEU A 493 -5.95 26.34 -15.58
C LEU A 493 -6.89 26.54 -14.39
N GLY A 494 -6.35 26.90 -13.23
CA GLY A 494 -7.10 26.96 -11.97
C GLY A 494 -7.48 28.36 -11.51
N THR A 495 -7.15 29.41 -12.26
CA THR A 495 -7.49 30.80 -11.92
C THR A 495 -8.21 31.51 -13.07
N ASP A 496 -8.95 32.56 -12.75
CA ASP A 496 -9.63 33.42 -13.71
C ASP A 496 -9.29 34.91 -13.52
N ARG A 497 -9.90 35.59 -12.54
CA ARG A 497 -9.75 37.03 -12.29
C ARG A 497 -8.47 37.35 -11.53
N VAL A 498 -8.09 36.49 -10.60
CA VAL A 498 -6.88 36.64 -9.78
C VAL A 498 -5.90 35.54 -10.17
N SER A 499 -4.95 35.89 -11.03
CA SER A 499 -4.00 34.95 -11.65
C SER A 499 -2.54 35.37 -11.52
N THR A 500 -2.24 36.41 -10.73
CA THR A 500 -0.87 36.91 -10.47
C THR A 500 -0.66 37.07 -8.96
N ASN A 501 0.60 37.03 -8.52
CA ASN A 501 0.94 37.22 -7.10
C ASN A 501 0.53 38.61 -6.61
N LEU A 502 0.68 39.63 -7.46
CA LEU A 502 0.27 41.00 -7.14
C LEU A 502 -1.24 41.10 -6.96
N ALA A 503 -2.03 40.52 -7.88
CA ALA A 503 -3.49 40.53 -7.78
C ALA A 503 -3.98 39.76 -6.54
N LEU A 504 -3.32 38.64 -6.20
CA LEU A 504 -3.60 37.88 -4.97
C LEU A 504 -3.40 38.76 -3.73
N LEU A 505 -2.26 39.47 -3.66
CA LEU A 505 -1.94 40.30 -2.50
C LEU A 505 -2.87 41.53 -2.42
N GLN A 506 -3.19 42.16 -3.54
CA GLN A 506 -4.16 43.26 -3.63
C GLN A 506 -5.55 42.84 -3.17
N ALA A 507 -6.07 41.71 -3.67
CA ALA A 507 -7.36 41.20 -3.27
C ALA A 507 -7.39 40.82 -1.78
N THR A 508 -6.30 40.25 -1.27
CA THR A 508 -6.18 39.91 0.15
C THR A 508 -6.18 41.17 1.03
N ARG A 509 -5.43 42.22 0.67
CA ARG A 509 -5.44 43.49 1.39
C ARG A 509 -6.80 44.18 1.33
N ALA A 510 -7.43 44.22 0.17
CA ALA A 510 -8.74 44.84 0.00
C ALA A 510 -9.82 44.17 0.87
N ALA A 511 -9.78 42.84 1.01
CA ALA A 511 -10.73 42.10 1.84
C ALA A 511 -10.37 42.10 3.34
N ASN A 512 -9.12 42.40 3.70
CA ASN A 512 -8.62 42.36 5.08
C ASN A 512 -7.77 43.61 5.37
N PRO A 513 -8.38 44.81 5.45
CA PRO A 513 -7.64 46.07 5.58
C PRO A 513 -6.79 46.13 6.85
N ASP A 514 -7.30 45.62 7.97
CA ASP A 514 -6.66 45.71 9.30
C ASP A 514 -5.81 44.47 9.66
N ALA A 515 -5.76 43.47 8.79
CA ALA A 515 -4.99 42.25 9.05
C ALA A 515 -3.49 42.46 8.80
N VAL A 516 -2.67 41.69 9.51
CA VAL A 516 -1.22 41.63 9.27
C VAL A 516 -0.98 40.65 8.12
N LEU A 517 -0.66 41.16 6.94
CA LEU A 517 -0.38 40.35 5.76
C LEU A 517 1.10 40.00 5.67
N ILE A 518 1.37 38.69 5.67
CA ILE A 518 2.69 38.12 5.52
C ILE A 518 2.77 37.51 4.12
N TYR A 519 3.49 38.15 3.21
CA TYR A 519 3.76 37.62 1.88
C TYR A 519 4.98 36.70 1.92
N LYS A 520 4.82 35.45 1.49
CA LYS A 520 5.95 34.51 1.34
C LYS A 520 6.21 34.25 -0.14
N PRO A 521 7.26 34.82 -0.74
CA PRO A 521 7.58 34.54 -2.15
C PRO A 521 7.86 33.05 -2.40
N HIS A 522 7.61 32.56 -3.61
CA HIS A 522 7.91 31.17 -3.97
C HIS A 522 9.44 30.94 -4.03
N PRO A 523 9.99 29.82 -3.52
CA PRO A 523 11.43 29.59 -3.50
C PRO A 523 12.09 29.65 -4.89
N ASP A 524 11.46 29.11 -5.94
CA ASP A 524 12.00 29.19 -7.31
C ASP A 524 12.01 30.63 -7.86
N VAL A 525 11.13 31.51 -7.36
CA VAL A 525 11.10 32.94 -7.72
C VAL A 525 12.19 33.68 -6.94
N GLU A 526 12.36 33.37 -5.64
CA GLU A 526 13.45 33.89 -4.80
C GLU A 526 14.83 33.53 -5.37
N ALA A 527 14.95 32.35 -5.95
CA ALA A 527 16.17 31.89 -6.61
C ALA A 527 16.38 32.47 -8.03
N GLY A 528 15.44 33.26 -8.54
CA GLY A 528 15.51 33.85 -9.89
C GLY A 528 15.34 32.84 -11.03
N LEU A 529 14.82 31.64 -10.75
CA LEU A 529 14.67 30.56 -11.74
C LEU A 529 13.37 30.68 -12.55
N ARG A 530 12.37 31.39 -12.03
CA ARG A 530 11.01 31.48 -12.58
C ARG A 530 10.41 32.87 -12.39
N PRO A 531 9.48 33.31 -13.27
CA PRO A 531 8.77 34.58 -13.12
C PRO A 531 7.81 34.57 -11.91
N GLY A 532 7.49 35.75 -11.39
CA GLY A 532 6.55 35.94 -10.28
C GLY A 532 7.04 36.87 -9.15
N ALA A 533 8.21 37.50 -9.30
CA ALA A 533 8.68 38.51 -8.36
C ALA A 533 7.78 39.75 -8.46
N ILE A 534 7.37 40.29 -7.31
CA ILE A 534 6.50 41.46 -7.21
C ILE A 534 7.08 42.43 -6.18
N ASP A 535 6.73 43.70 -6.31
CA ASP A 535 6.86 44.65 -5.20
C ASP A 535 5.64 44.50 -4.28
N ALA A 536 5.89 44.07 -3.04
CA ALA A 536 4.86 43.88 -2.02
C ALA A 536 4.70 45.10 -1.10
N THR A 537 5.49 46.16 -1.31
CA THR A 537 5.51 47.36 -0.47
C THR A 537 4.13 48.02 -0.43
N GLY A 538 3.65 48.35 0.76
CA GLY A 538 2.33 48.96 0.98
C GLY A 538 1.14 48.01 0.82
N LEU A 539 1.36 46.76 0.40
CA LEU A 539 0.33 45.72 0.34
C LEU A 539 0.52 44.66 1.43
N ALA A 540 1.75 44.17 1.63
CA ALA A 540 2.12 43.29 2.73
C ALA A 540 2.80 44.08 3.86
N ASP A 541 2.53 43.68 5.09
CA ASP A 541 3.22 44.21 6.28
C ASP A 541 4.60 43.55 6.43
N ILE A 542 4.72 42.29 6.02
CA ILE A 542 5.99 41.53 6.02
C ILE A 542 6.15 40.77 4.71
N THR A 543 7.34 40.85 4.13
CA THR A 543 7.81 39.89 3.11
C THR A 543 8.75 38.88 3.76
N ALA A 544 8.27 37.66 3.98
CA ALA A 544 8.99 36.59 4.69
C ALA A 544 9.95 35.83 3.75
N ALA A 545 10.93 36.53 3.17
CA ALA A 545 11.86 35.93 2.22
C ALA A 545 12.68 34.79 2.86
N ARG A 546 12.84 33.66 2.15
CA ARG A 546 13.59 32.46 2.60
C ARG A 546 13.07 31.81 3.91
N ALA A 547 11.91 32.23 4.42
CA ALA A 547 11.30 31.62 5.61
C ALA A 547 10.74 30.21 5.33
N ASP A 548 10.74 29.36 6.35
CA ASP A 548 10.06 28.05 6.27
C ASP A 548 8.53 28.26 6.27
N PRO A 549 7.83 27.90 5.18
CA PRO A 549 6.39 28.07 5.11
C PRO A 549 5.65 27.27 6.18
N ILE A 550 6.16 26.12 6.63
CA ILE A 550 5.49 25.32 7.67
C ILE A 550 5.65 25.96 9.05
N ALA A 551 6.81 26.54 9.35
CA ALA A 551 6.99 27.34 10.56
C ALA A 551 6.05 28.55 10.56
N LEU A 552 5.89 29.24 9.42
CA LEU A 552 4.95 30.36 9.29
C LEU A 552 3.50 29.94 9.57
N LEU A 553 3.06 28.77 9.11
CA LEU A 553 1.71 28.26 9.40
C LEU A 553 1.43 28.18 10.91
N SER A 554 2.44 27.92 11.75
CA SER A 554 2.26 27.89 13.21
C SER A 554 2.09 29.27 13.86
N LYS A 555 2.25 30.36 13.10
CA LYS A 555 2.27 31.75 13.58
C LYS A 555 1.19 32.63 12.97
N VAL A 556 0.36 32.09 12.08
CA VAL A 556 -0.71 32.81 11.38
C VAL A 556 -2.09 32.24 11.75
N HIS A 557 -3.13 33.02 11.45
CA HIS A 557 -4.52 32.66 11.75
C HIS A 557 -5.31 32.21 10.52
N ALA A 558 -4.86 32.56 9.31
CA ALA A 558 -5.47 32.14 8.06
C ALA A 558 -4.46 32.14 6.92
N VAL A 559 -4.80 31.45 5.83
CA VAL A 559 -4.03 31.44 4.57
C VAL A 559 -4.92 31.88 3.42
N TRP A 560 -4.40 32.79 2.59
CA TRP A 560 -5.07 33.25 1.37
C TRP A 560 -4.20 32.89 0.17
N THR A 561 -4.71 32.07 -0.74
CA THR A 561 -3.92 31.57 -1.89
C THR A 561 -4.75 31.53 -3.17
N MET A 562 -4.09 31.46 -4.34
CA MET A 562 -4.79 31.11 -5.57
C MET A 562 -4.98 29.60 -5.64
N THR A 563 -3.88 28.87 -5.84
CA THR A 563 -3.90 27.41 -6.09
C THR A 563 -2.76 26.65 -5.41
N SER A 564 -2.02 27.30 -4.50
CA SER A 564 -0.83 26.72 -3.87
C SER A 564 -1.15 25.46 -3.10
N LEU A 565 -0.27 24.46 -3.13
CA LEU A 565 -0.39 23.31 -2.23
C LEU A 565 -0.35 23.71 -0.75
N LEU A 566 0.27 24.86 -0.42
CA LEU A 566 0.34 25.35 0.95
C LEU A 566 -1.05 25.57 1.58
N GLY A 567 -2.08 25.86 0.77
CA GLY A 567 -3.46 25.92 1.28
C GLY A 567 -3.95 24.56 1.78
N PHE A 568 -3.65 23.46 1.09
CA PHE A 568 -3.96 22.11 1.61
C PHE A 568 -3.14 21.78 2.87
N GLU A 569 -1.85 22.15 2.90
CA GLU A 569 -0.99 21.96 4.07
C GLU A 569 -1.47 22.76 5.30
N ALA A 570 -2.11 23.91 5.07
CA ALA A 570 -2.78 24.70 6.10
C ALA A 570 -4.07 24.06 6.59
N LEU A 571 -4.89 23.49 5.69
CA LEU A 571 -6.08 22.72 6.07
C LEU A 571 -5.72 21.53 6.97
N LEU A 572 -4.67 20.78 6.63
CA LEU A 572 -4.17 19.66 7.46
C LEU A 572 -3.77 20.10 8.88
N ARG A 573 -3.49 21.39 9.10
CA ARG A 573 -3.12 22.00 10.39
C ARG A 573 -4.28 22.74 11.06
N GLY A 574 -5.50 22.62 10.51
CA GLY A 574 -6.70 23.24 11.07
C GLY A 574 -6.79 24.75 10.86
N LEU A 575 -6.03 25.32 9.91
CA LEU A 575 -6.12 26.74 9.60
C LEU A 575 -7.24 27.03 8.61
N PRO A 576 -8.03 28.10 8.80
CA PRO A 576 -8.90 28.66 7.76
C PRO A 576 -8.12 29.00 6.48
N VAL A 577 -8.69 28.61 5.33
CA VAL A 577 -8.09 28.85 4.02
C VAL A 577 -9.10 29.50 3.09
N THR A 578 -8.67 30.60 2.46
CA THR A 578 -9.42 31.30 1.41
C THR A 578 -8.72 31.09 0.07
N THR A 579 -9.46 30.66 -0.95
CA THR A 579 -8.91 30.41 -2.29
C THR A 579 -9.50 31.35 -3.33
N LEU A 580 -8.64 32.05 -4.07
CA LEU A 580 -9.02 32.91 -5.20
C LEU A 580 -8.92 32.19 -6.55
N GLY A 581 -8.40 30.96 -6.57
CA GLY A 581 -8.52 30.01 -7.67
C GLY A 581 -9.37 28.80 -7.29
N ALA A 582 -9.27 27.74 -8.08
CA ALA A 582 -9.94 26.45 -7.88
C ALA A 582 -8.93 25.29 -7.76
N PRO A 583 -8.04 25.30 -6.75
CA PRO A 583 -7.13 24.17 -6.49
C PRO A 583 -7.93 22.90 -6.17
N PHE A 584 -7.28 21.73 -6.18
CA PHE A 584 -7.96 20.44 -5.99
C PHE A 584 -8.77 20.33 -4.69
N TYR A 585 -8.41 21.09 -3.64
CA TYR A 585 -9.03 21.09 -2.32
C TYR A 585 -10.11 22.18 -2.14
N ALA A 586 -10.37 23.01 -3.16
CA ALA A 586 -11.43 24.02 -3.14
C ALA A 586 -12.75 23.48 -3.73
N GLY A 587 -13.88 24.02 -3.27
CA GLY A 587 -15.23 23.60 -3.70
C GLY A 587 -15.88 22.51 -2.85
N TRP A 588 -15.21 22.05 -1.80
CA TRP A 588 -15.64 20.92 -0.98
C TRP A 588 -16.23 21.34 0.39
N GLY A 589 -16.30 22.65 0.67
CA GLY A 589 -16.79 23.17 1.94
C GLY A 589 -15.76 23.25 3.06
N LEU A 590 -14.48 22.97 2.76
CA LEU A 590 -13.36 23.10 3.70
C LEU A 590 -12.60 24.44 3.55
N THR A 591 -12.91 25.21 2.52
CA THR A 591 -12.28 26.49 2.16
C THR A 591 -13.36 27.56 1.95
N THR A 592 -12.96 28.82 2.13
CA THR A 592 -13.74 29.95 1.61
C THR A 592 -13.34 30.18 0.15
N ASP A 593 -14.22 29.81 -0.77
CA ASP A 593 -13.93 29.85 -2.20
C ASP A 593 -14.39 31.18 -2.81
N LEU A 594 -13.44 32.06 -3.16
CA LEU A 594 -13.70 33.32 -3.86
C LEU A 594 -13.48 33.20 -5.38
N GLY A 595 -12.69 32.20 -5.80
CA GLY A 595 -12.50 31.84 -7.21
C GLY A 595 -13.69 31.06 -7.79
N ARG A 596 -13.74 30.93 -9.12
CA ARG A 596 -14.78 30.15 -9.79
C ARG A 596 -14.59 28.64 -9.58
N ILE A 597 -15.45 28.04 -8.77
CA ILE A 597 -15.46 26.59 -8.53
C ILE A 597 -16.30 25.84 -9.57
N PRO A 598 -15.83 24.68 -10.08
CA PRO A 598 -16.64 23.83 -10.93
C PRO A 598 -17.90 23.30 -10.20
N ALA A 599 -19.07 23.42 -10.84
CA ALA A 599 -20.35 22.99 -10.25
C ALA A 599 -20.37 21.49 -9.85
N ARG A 600 -19.54 20.65 -10.46
CA ARG A 600 -19.41 19.22 -10.12
C ARG A 600 -18.78 18.96 -8.74
N ARG A 601 -18.14 19.96 -8.12
CA ARG A 601 -17.63 19.87 -6.74
C ARG A 601 -18.75 20.21 -5.76
N GLY A 602 -19.70 19.28 -5.63
CA GLY A 602 -20.87 19.44 -4.76
C GLY A 602 -20.79 18.65 -3.44
N ALA A 603 -19.91 17.64 -3.36
CA ALA A 603 -19.74 16.85 -2.14
C ALA A 603 -19.16 17.70 -1.00
N ARG A 604 -19.36 17.24 0.24
CA ARG A 604 -18.92 17.90 1.48
C ARG A 604 -18.11 16.94 2.36
N PRO A 605 -16.92 16.50 1.90
CA PRO A 605 -16.03 15.69 2.73
C PRO A 605 -15.55 16.47 3.95
N ASP A 606 -15.32 15.76 5.06
CA ASP A 606 -14.50 16.33 6.13
C ASP A 606 -13.00 16.31 5.76
N LEU A 607 -12.16 16.89 6.60
CA LEU A 607 -10.71 16.96 6.36
C LEU A 607 -10.06 15.57 6.27
N VAL A 608 -10.56 14.60 7.03
CA VAL A 608 -10.02 13.22 7.04
C VAL A 608 -10.35 12.50 5.75
N GLU A 609 -11.55 12.70 5.23
CA GLU A 609 -12.02 12.16 3.94
C GLU A 609 -11.25 12.76 2.77
N LEU A 610 -11.02 14.08 2.78
CA LEU A 610 -10.16 14.73 1.81
C LEU A 610 -8.72 14.20 1.90
N ALA A 611 -8.15 14.10 3.10
CA ALA A 611 -6.79 13.59 3.31
C ALA A 611 -6.65 12.13 2.86
N HIS A 612 -7.64 11.26 3.12
CA HIS A 612 -7.65 9.89 2.62
C HIS A 612 -7.58 9.85 1.09
N ALA A 613 -8.47 10.60 0.41
CA ALA A 613 -8.48 10.65 -1.05
C ALA A 613 -7.14 11.16 -1.61
N THR A 614 -6.61 12.25 -1.03
CA THR A 614 -5.43 12.96 -1.52
C THR A 614 -4.10 12.29 -1.18
N LEU A 615 -3.96 11.66 -0.01
CA LEU A 615 -2.67 11.16 0.50
C LEU A 615 -2.58 9.63 0.59
N ILE A 616 -3.69 8.90 0.47
CA ILE A 616 -3.70 7.44 0.57
C ILE A 616 -4.17 6.82 -0.73
N ALA A 617 -5.33 7.25 -1.27
CA ALA A 617 -5.97 6.57 -2.38
C ALA A 617 -5.46 7.00 -3.77
N TYR A 618 -5.15 8.29 -3.94
CA TYR A 618 -4.76 8.86 -5.24
C TYR A 618 -3.27 8.68 -5.60
N PRO A 619 -2.31 9.04 -4.75
CA PRO A 619 -0.90 8.93 -5.07
C PRO A 619 -0.36 7.51 -4.90
N ARG A 620 0.66 7.20 -5.68
CA ARG A 620 1.55 6.06 -5.47
C ARG A 620 2.80 6.53 -4.76
N TYR A 621 3.32 5.67 -3.87
CA TYR A 621 4.58 5.91 -3.17
C TYR A 621 5.60 4.84 -3.50
N PHE A 622 6.86 5.24 -3.51
CA PHE A 622 7.99 4.37 -3.83
C PHE A 622 9.11 4.59 -2.82
N ASP A 623 9.56 3.51 -2.19
CA ASP A 623 10.69 3.56 -1.27
C ASP A 623 12.00 3.36 -2.05
N PRO A 624 12.88 4.38 -2.09
CA PRO A 624 14.13 4.32 -2.83
C PRO A 624 15.16 3.38 -2.22
N VAL A 625 14.99 2.98 -0.95
CA VAL A 625 15.90 2.07 -0.25
C VAL A 625 15.63 0.63 -0.67
N THR A 626 14.38 0.19 -0.55
CA THR A 626 13.96 -1.16 -0.98
C THR A 626 13.71 -1.27 -2.49
N ALA A 627 13.59 -0.13 -3.18
CA ALA A 627 13.25 -0.02 -4.59
C ALA A 627 11.91 -0.69 -4.95
N THR A 628 10.91 -0.55 -4.07
CA THR A 628 9.57 -1.12 -4.27
C THR A 628 8.47 -0.11 -3.95
N ALA A 629 7.26 -0.33 -4.48
CA ALA A 629 6.09 0.43 -4.07
C ALA A 629 5.87 0.26 -2.56
N CYS A 630 5.50 1.33 -1.86
CA CYS A 630 5.37 1.35 -0.41
C CYS A 630 4.13 2.17 0.02
N PRO A 631 3.70 2.10 1.29
CA PRO A 631 2.62 2.93 1.80
C PRO A 631 3.13 4.34 2.21
N PRO A 632 2.27 5.39 2.25
CA PRO A 632 2.67 6.77 2.55
C PRO A 632 3.41 6.92 3.88
N GLU A 633 3.08 6.10 4.87
CA GLU A 633 3.72 6.09 6.19
C GLU A 633 5.23 5.80 6.09
N VAL A 634 5.65 5.00 5.11
CA VAL A 634 7.08 4.75 4.86
C VAL A 634 7.74 6.00 4.33
N VAL A 635 7.08 6.73 3.42
CA VAL A 635 7.62 7.98 2.87
C VAL A 635 7.74 9.06 3.94
N ILE A 636 6.78 9.19 4.85
CA ILE A 636 6.88 10.07 6.02
C ILE A 636 8.13 9.74 6.85
N ASP A 637 8.36 8.46 7.15
CA ASP A 637 9.53 8.03 7.91
C ASP A 637 10.84 8.29 7.15
N ARG A 638 10.87 8.06 5.82
CA ARG A 638 12.03 8.39 4.99
C ARG A 638 12.33 9.88 4.96
N LEU A 639 11.32 10.72 4.87
CA LEU A 639 11.48 12.17 4.87
C LEU A 639 11.95 12.65 6.25
N THR A 640 11.46 12.05 7.33
CA THR A 640 11.79 12.48 8.69
C THR A 640 13.15 11.97 9.16
N HIS A 641 13.43 10.67 9.03
CA HIS A 641 14.59 10.00 9.65
C HIS A 641 15.47 9.25 8.65
N GLY A 642 14.93 8.88 7.49
CA GLY A 642 15.58 7.91 6.61
C GLY A 642 16.65 8.47 5.67
N PRO A 643 17.47 7.60 5.07
CA PRO A 643 18.32 7.98 3.95
C PRO A 643 17.43 8.33 2.75
N LEU A 644 17.79 9.42 2.06
CA LEU A 644 17.06 9.91 0.90
C LEU A 644 17.86 9.77 -0.39
N PRO A 645 17.18 9.65 -1.53
CA PRO A 645 17.84 9.58 -2.81
C PRO A 645 18.56 10.90 -3.06
N ARG A 646 19.88 10.83 -3.20
CA ARG A 646 20.71 11.98 -3.59
C ARG A 646 20.77 12.06 -5.11
N PRO A 647 20.70 13.26 -5.72
CA PRO A 647 20.90 13.38 -7.16
C PRO A 647 22.30 12.87 -7.52
N GLY A 648 22.39 12.01 -8.55
CA GLY A 648 23.67 11.51 -9.06
C GLY A 648 24.55 12.65 -9.58
N LEU A 649 25.85 12.41 -9.75
CA LEU A 649 26.82 13.43 -10.19
C LEU A 649 26.38 14.14 -11.48
N ALA A 650 25.88 13.39 -12.47
CA ALA A 650 25.35 13.95 -13.71
C ALA A 650 24.13 14.86 -13.50
N ASN A 651 23.20 14.47 -12.63
CA ASN A 651 22.03 15.29 -12.29
C ASN A 651 22.45 16.54 -11.51
N ARG A 652 23.45 16.46 -10.63
CA ARG A 652 23.99 17.63 -9.93
C ARG A 652 24.61 18.61 -10.91
N SER A 653 25.40 18.13 -11.87
CA SER A 653 25.98 18.97 -12.92
C SER A 653 24.90 19.58 -13.81
N LEU A 654 23.87 18.80 -14.19
CA LEU A 654 22.75 19.31 -14.99
C LEU A 654 21.90 20.33 -14.22
N ALA A 655 21.63 20.12 -12.93
CA ALA A 655 20.92 21.07 -12.07
C ALA A 655 21.72 22.38 -11.91
N LYS A 656 23.05 22.27 -11.71
CA LYS A 656 23.95 23.43 -11.67
C LYS A 656 24.01 24.16 -13.01
N LEU A 657 24.05 23.44 -14.12
CA LEU A 657 24.00 24.03 -15.46
C LEU A 657 22.64 24.69 -15.73
N GLN A 658 21.53 24.08 -15.32
CA GLN A 658 20.19 24.67 -15.40
C GLN A 658 20.11 25.94 -14.56
N GLY A 659 20.65 25.95 -13.34
CA GLY A 659 20.71 27.15 -12.50
C GLY A 659 21.63 28.24 -13.06
N ALA A 660 22.79 27.88 -13.62
CA ALA A 660 23.75 28.82 -14.21
C ALA A 660 23.30 29.39 -15.56
N LEU A 661 22.51 28.63 -16.32
CA LEU A 661 21.93 29.07 -17.60
C LEU A 661 20.55 29.72 -17.43
N ALA A 662 19.90 29.59 -16.27
CA ALA A 662 18.63 30.27 -15.97
C ALA A 662 18.76 31.81 -16.04
N THR A 663 19.91 32.35 -15.61
CA THR A 663 20.27 33.78 -15.78
C THR A 663 20.49 34.20 -17.23
N HIS A 664 20.68 33.23 -18.15
CA HIS A 664 20.90 33.46 -19.58
C HIS A 664 19.72 33.01 -20.46
N ALA A 665 18.55 32.73 -19.86
CA ALA A 665 17.36 32.25 -20.57
C ALA A 665 16.84 33.20 -21.66
N HIS A 666 17.31 34.45 -21.70
CA HIS A 666 17.01 35.42 -22.76
C HIS A 666 17.76 35.16 -24.08
N TRP A 667 18.78 34.30 -24.09
CA TRP A 667 19.55 33.96 -25.30
C TRP A 667 19.02 32.71 -26.04
N TRP A 668 18.07 31.97 -25.44
CA TRP A 668 17.63 30.65 -25.91
C TRP A 668 16.11 30.45 -25.92
N ARG A 669 15.32 31.54 -25.90
CA ARG A 669 13.87 31.47 -26.12
C ARG A 669 13.53 31.41 -27.60
#